data_AF-A0AAF0IN72-F1
#
_entry.id   AF-A0AAF0IN72-F1
#
_cell.length_a   1.000
_cell.length_b   1.000
_cell.length_c   1.000
_cell.angle_alpha   90.00
_cell.angle_beta   90.00
_cell.angle_gamma   90.00
#
_symmetry.space_group_name_H-M   'P 1'
#
loop_
_entity.id
_entity.type
_entity.pdbx_description
1 polymer ?
#
loop_
_entity_poly.entity_id
_entity_poly.type
_entity_poly.pdbx_seq_one_letter_code
_entity_poly.pdbx_strand_id
1 'polypeptide(L)'
;MARKGRAAHVSLEAQLQQLTLLSDIDSNPENVEQLGPIIKSLDEAQQQDEFLRHLRRFVRQKDEEIEVVCNENHQEFVSSVDQLLIVRSGTVSLKHRINELDQEIQTSGHALSTKKRDLIDKQKTIQNVDEALESLQECMHVLELSVLVEDLIQQRKYYSALRRLDELGNIHLKPLMHLEFARMLRDSIPEIRERIRLEVTKEMKGWMYDVREKSGAIGRVALETMEARQQRWRHRSQKDPMLRMSSINSPIEQVVNEKIDVNFLDNERVQVDFKPLYQCIHIYEVLDQREKLQTNYQEDRKAQANLLLSQNLVIQKGSHALITLLEEVVGFFVVENHVMHTSPPGFRPAAEVEDLWETMCERVVDMVNLGLRDCQDTKVYVETKSAVQTFIRTLESLEFGVGRLNALLLNLFKRFAELLRKRFASDFHQAIREAQHQPMLVNDKDELAKVLNVCWLKPSEVEALQIQPFPLSLPFSQTYPLCCMDIRNLVEQYYNFSSGFTQYHREIDSILKQSLDELLVQQISVHIRATVEQSHNLSQIAQIIVNVEHFQLACSELEVWLANSRNPKGGGRLDLEASHHLAGTLEVAQKRIDTALFVKLDQFLDLLEYDWTPAVPKREDQAHASSYIVDMIDWLSTMMESALVLLSPEAKAATFTSCFMHITSRLLNAVLLDRDIRMVNVNGLINFELDITYLYQFAKSLHIDGMDGVFGQVRQTLAVVLSESISEYALSPLARNQKFPQAQPTKVASILDKLVQYYTTQPGGTEAASKRLREREMVARLIRR
;
A
#
# COMPACT_ATOMS: atom_id res chain seq x y z
N MET A 1 -35.07 121.73 -175.96
CA MET A 1 -35.46 122.39 -174.69
C MET A 1 -36.32 121.36 -173.94
N ALA A 2 -36.01 120.87 -172.73
CA ALA A 2 -35.77 121.60 -171.50
C ALA A 2 -34.88 120.83 -170.47
N ARG A 3 -34.08 121.63 -169.75
CA ARG A 3 -33.43 121.51 -168.42
C ARG A 3 -32.92 120.16 -167.87
N LYS A 4 -31.58 120.13 -167.72
CA LYS A 4 -30.76 119.38 -166.75
C LYS A 4 -31.38 119.30 -165.35
N GLY A 5 -31.41 118.09 -164.78
CA GLY A 5 -31.59 117.82 -163.35
C GLY A 5 -30.37 117.05 -162.81
N ARG A 6 -29.76 117.58 -161.74
CA ARG A 6 -28.54 117.09 -161.05
C ARG A 6 -28.72 115.68 -160.47
N ALA A 7 -27.72 114.82 -160.64
CA ALA A 7 -27.56 113.55 -159.92
C ALA A 7 -27.18 113.82 -158.44
N ALA A 8 -27.70 112.99 -157.53
CA ALA A 8 -27.48 113.10 -156.09
C ALA A 8 -26.09 112.58 -155.69
N HIS A 9 -25.29 113.41 -155.03
CA HIS A 9 -24.04 113.02 -154.38
C HIS A 9 -24.36 112.14 -153.17
N VAL A 10 -23.79 110.93 -153.09
CA VAL A 10 -23.91 110.07 -151.91
C VAL A 10 -22.73 110.35 -150.96
N SER A 11 -23.01 110.43 -149.66
CA SER A 11 -21.99 110.69 -148.63
C SER A 11 -21.19 109.42 -148.32
N LEU A 12 -19.88 109.43 -148.62
CA LEU A 12 -18.95 108.30 -148.44
C LEU A 12 -18.71 107.93 -146.97
N GLU A 13 -18.82 108.89 -146.05
CA GLU A 13 -18.58 108.69 -144.61
C GLU A 13 -19.72 107.92 -143.94
N ALA A 14 -20.97 108.17 -144.38
CA ALA A 14 -22.16 107.47 -143.90
C ALA A 14 -22.15 105.99 -144.30
N GLN A 15 -21.67 105.65 -145.50
CA GLN A 15 -21.57 104.25 -145.96
C GLN A 15 -20.50 103.46 -145.18
N LEU A 16 -19.40 104.10 -144.79
CA LEU A 16 -18.35 103.51 -143.96
C LEU A 16 -18.82 103.27 -142.52
N GLN A 17 -19.62 104.19 -141.96
CA GLN A 17 -20.29 103.99 -140.67
C GLN A 17 -21.33 102.88 -140.71
N GLN A 18 -22.07 102.73 -141.82
CA GLN A 18 -22.98 101.60 -141.99
C GLN A 18 -22.23 100.26 -142.01
N LEU A 19 -21.07 100.20 -142.68
CA LEU A 19 -20.19 99.02 -142.67
C LEU A 19 -19.63 98.70 -141.28
N THR A 20 -19.32 99.71 -140.45
CA THR A 20 -18.82 99.51 -139.08
C THR A 20 -19.93 99.16 -138.08
N LEU A 21 -21.16 99.64 -138.28
CA LEU A 21 -22.33 99.17 -137.53
C LEU A 21 -22.74 97.74 -137.92
N LEU A 22 -22.33 97.28 -139.09
CA LEU A 22 -22.61 95.92 -139.59
C LEU A 22 -21.47 94.92 -139.30
N SER A 23 -20.30 95.35 -138.79
CA SER A 23 -19.12 94.49 -138.60
C SER A 23 -19.05 93.76 -137.26
N ASP A 24 -19.97 94.04 -136.33
CA ASP A 24 -20.16 93.18 -135.15
C ASP A 24 -20.96 91.93 -135.58
N ILE A 25 -20.29 91.06 -136.33
CA ILE A 25 -20.82 89.81 -136.89
C ILE A 25 -20.30 88.65 -136.05
N ASP A 26 -21.13 88.21 -135.10
CA ASP A 26 -21.47 86.79 -135.05
C ASP A 26 -22.64 86.57 -136.03
N SER A 27 -22.23 86.28 -137.27
CA SER A 27 -22.92 85.60 -138.36
C SER A 27 -24.43 85.79 -138.54
N ASN A 28 -24.85 86.63 -139.52
CA ASN A 28 -26.09 86.41 -140.26
C ASN A 28 -25.88 86.66 -141.78
N PRO A 29 -26.26 85.71 -142.66
CA PRO A 29 -26.02 85.76 -144.11
C PRO A 29 -26.84 86.84 -144.86
N GLU A 30 -27.83 87.46 -144.23
CA GLU A 30 -28.62 88.59 -144.80
C GLU A 30 -27.78 89.87 -144.98
N ASN A 31 -26.71 90.06 -144.19
CA ASN A 31 -25.85 91.24 -144.28
C ASN A 31 -25.00 91.26 -145.57
N VAL A 32 -24.79 90.09 -146.19
CA VAL A 32 -24.03 89.98 -147.45
C VAL A 32 -24.88 90.39 -148.66
N GLU A 33 -26.20 90.20 -148.61
CA GLU A 33 -27.10 90.66 -149.68
C GLU A 33 -27.25 92.19 -149.72
N GLN A 34 -27.07 92.88 -148.58
CA GLN A 34 -27.15 94.34 -148.48
C GLN A 34 -25.90 95.07 -149.01
N LEU A 35 -24.79 94.36 -149.25
CA LEU A 35 -23.59 94.91 -149.89
C LEU A 35 -23.79 95.17 -151.39
N GLY A 36 -24.68 94.41 -152.05
CA GLY A 36 -24.99 94.56 -153.48
C GLY A 36 -25.45 95.97 -153.89
N PRO A 37 -26.48 96.57 -153.25
CA PRO A 37 -26.94 97.93 -153.59
C PRO A 37 -25.91 99.02 -153.25
N ILE A 38 -25.07 98.83 -152.22
CA ILE A 38 -24.02 99.80 -151.87
C ILE A 38 -22.95 99.83 -152.97
N ILE A 39 -22.47 98.67 -153.41
CA ILE A 39 -21.50 98.56 -154.51
C ILE A 39 -22.09 99.13 -155.81
N LYS A 40 -23.37 98.85 -156.09
CA LYS A 40 -24.05 99.38 -157.29
C LYS A 40 -24.21 100.91 -157.25
N SER A 41 -24.54 101.48 -156.09
CA SER A 41 -24.62 102.94 -155.90
C SER A 41 -23.26 103.64 -156.04
N LEU A 42 -22.18 102.98 -155.63
CA LEU A 42 -20.81 103.48 -155.75
C LEU A 42 -20.29 103.42 -157.20
N ASP A 43 -20.70 102.41 -157.97
CA ASP A 43 -20.38 102.27 -159.40
C ASP A 43 -21.16 103.27 -160.26
N GLU A 44 -22.46 103.46 -160.01
CA GLU A 44 -23.28 104.49 -160.68
C GLU A 44 -22.77 105.92 -160.41
N ALA A 45 -22.12 106.17 -159.27
CA ALA A 45 -21.53 107.45 -158.91
C ALA A 45 -20.05 107.64 -159.32
N GLN A 46 -19.37 106.61 -159.87
CA GLN A 46 -17.93 106.58 -160.22
C GLN A 46 -16.96 106.99 -159.08
N GLN A 47 -17.24 106.67 -157.81
CA GLN A 47 -16.40 107.07 -156.65
C GLN A 47 -15.63 105.90 -155.98
N GLN A 48 -15.24 104.87 -156.74
CA GLN A 48 -14.66 103.62 -156.21
C GLN A 48 -13.26 103.79 -155.60
N ASP A 49 -12.36 104.48 -156.30
CA ASP A 49 -10.95 104.61 -155.88
C ASP A 49 -10.79 105.49 -154.63
N GLU A 50 -11.70 106.44 -154.44
CA GLU A 50 -11.67 107.36 -153.30
C GLU A 50 -12.14 106.66 -152.02
N PHE A 51 -13.18 105.81 -152.12
CA PHE A 51 -13.64 104.98 -151.01
C PHE A 51 -12.59 103.95 -150.57
N LEU A 52 -11.93 103.26 -151.51
CA LEU A 52 -10.86 102.31 -151.20
C LEU A 52 -9.68 102.98 -150.50
N ARG A 53 -9.33 104.21 -150.87
CA ARG A 53 -8.28 104.97 -150.17
C ARG A 53 -8.68 105.30 -148.73
N HIS A 54 -9.94 105.67 -148.50
CA HIS A 54 -10.45 105.96 -147.16
C HIS A 54 -10.52 104.69 -146.29
N LEU A 55 -10.95 103.56 -146.85
CA LEU A 55 -10.97 102.27 -146.18
C LEU A 55 -9.55 101.81 -145.78
N ARG A 56 -8.57 101.93 -146.69
CA ARG A 56 -7.16 101.59 -146.37
C ARG A 56 -6.59 102.48 -145.26
N ARG A 57 -6.97 103.76 -145.21
CA ARG A 57 -6.55 104.67 -144.12
C ARG A 57 -7.17 104.25 -142.79
N PHE A 58 -8.44 103.86 -142.79
CA PHE A 58 -9.13 103.37 -141.59
C PHE A 58 -8.53 102.06 -141.07
N VAL A 59 -8.22 101.09 -141.95
CA VAL A 59 -7.57 99.83 -141.55
C VAL A 59 -6.23 100.11 -140.88
N ARG A 60 -5.38 100.98 -141.47
CA ARG A 60 -4.11 101.35 -140.83
C ARG A 60 -4.27 101.97 -139.46
N GLN A 61 -5.25 102.86 -139.28
CA GLN A 61 -5.50 103.49 -137.99
C GLN A 61 -5.94 102.46 -136.94
N LYS A 62 -6.72 101.45 -137.33
CA LYS A 62 -7.15 100.38 -136.43
C LYS A 62 -6.03 99.39 -136.12
N ASP A 63 -5.17 99.08 -137.08
CA ASP A 63 -3.98 98.26 -136.84
C ASP A 63 -3.03 98.94 -135.84
N GLU A 64 -2.82 100.25 -135.95
CA GLU A 64 -2.03 101.03 -134.98
C GLU A 64 -2.67 101.03 -133.58
N GLU A 65 -4.00 101.19 -133.46
CA GLU A 65 -4.70 101.08 -132.18
C GLU A 65 -4.53 99.69 -131.54
N ILE A 66 -4.63 98.61 -132.33
CA ILE A 66 -4.46 97.24 -131.83
C ILE A 66 -3.02 97.00 -131.36
N GLU A 67 -2.03 97.51 -132.09
CA GLU A 67 -0.62 97.35 -131.74
C GLU A 67 -0.26 98.04 -130.41
N VAL A 68 -0.89 99.19 -130.13
CA VAL A 68 -0.74 99.87 -128.82
C VAL A 68 -1.35 99.04 -127.69
N VAL A 69 -2.58 98.55 -127.85
CA VAL A 69 -3.28 97.76 -126.80
C VAL A 69 -2.59 96.43 -126.53
N CYS A 70 -2.09 95.74 -127.57
CA CYS A 70 -1.34 94.50 -127.41
C CYS A 70 0.00 94.71 -126.68
N ASN A 71 0.69 95.81 -126.96
CA ASN A 71 1.96 96.11 -126.29
C ASN A 71 1.77 96.50 -124.81
N GLU A 72 0.66 97.17 -124.45
CA GLU A 72 0.37 97.51 -123.05
C GLU A 72 0.05 96.27 -122.20
N ASN A 73 -0.68 95.28 -122.73
CA ASN A 73 -1.25 94.20 -121.92
C ASN A 73 -0.58 92.81 -122.07
N HIS A 74 0.39 92.64 -122.98
CA HIS A 74 1.06 91.33 -123.18
C HIS A 74 1.76 90.82 -121.92
N GLN A 75 2.38 91.71 -121.14
CA GLN A 75 3.24 91.33 -120.03
C GLN A 75 2.44 90.80 -118.82
N GLU A 76 1.26 91.36 -118.55
CA GLU A 76 0.38 90.90 -117.47
C GLU A 76 -0.26 89.54 -117.78
N PHE A 77 -0.62 89.28 -119.04
CA PHE A 77 -1.22 88.01 -119.44
C PHE A 77 -0.24 86.83 -119.31
N VAL A 78 1.02 87.01 -119.77
CA VAL A 78 2.06 85.99 -119.60
C VAL A 78 2.30 85.70 -118.12
N SER A 79 2.33 86.73 -117.27
CA SER A 79 2.51 86.55 -115.83
C SER A 79 1.38 85.74 -115.18
N SER A 80 0.13 85.91 -115.63
CA SER A 80 -1.04 85.20 -115.09
C SER A 80 -1.06 83.72 -115.50
N VAL A 81 -0.64 83.41 -116.72
CA VAL A 81 -0.49 82.02 -117.20
C VAL A 81 0.63 81.30 -116.46
N ASP A 82 1.76 81.97 -116.20
CA ASP A 82 2.84 81.41 -115.38
C ASP A 82 2.38 81.15 -113.94
N GLN A 83 1.59 82.04 -113.33
CA GLN A 83 1.03 81.80 -111.99
C GLN A 83 0.12 80.58 -111.95
N LEU A 84 -0.73 80.35 -112.96
CA LEU A 84 -1.58 79.15 -113.03
C LEU A 84 -0.77 77.86 -113.22
N LEU A 85 0.31 77.90 -114.00
CA LEU A 85 1.22 76.75 -114.14
C LEU A 85 1.95 76.44 -112.83
N ILE A 86 2.37 77.48 -112.09
CA ILE A 86 2.97 77.34 -110.75
C ILE A 86 1.95 76.70 -109.79
N VAL A 87 0.71 77.16 -109.74
CA VAL A 87 -0.33 76.57 -108.87
C VAL A 87 -0.63 75.11 -109.26
N ARG A 88 -0.66 74.78 -110.56
CA ARG A 88 -0.84 73.40 -111.02
C ARG A 88 0.32 72.50 -110.57
N SER A 89 1.56 72.96 -110.71
CA SER A 89 2.73 72.23 -110.21
C SER A 89 2.70 72.08 -108.68
N GLY A 90 2.27 73.11 -107.95
CA GLY A 90 2.12 73.07 -106.49
C GLY A 90 1.06 72.06 -106.04
N THR A 91 -0.05 71.96 -106.76
CA THR A 91 -1.12 70.99 -106.46
C THR A 91 -0.66 69.55 -106.72
N VAL A 92 0.08 69.31 -107.81
CA VAL A 92 0.65 67.98 -108.10
C VAL A 92 1.71 67.60 -107.06
N SER A 93 2.57 68.55 -106.68
CA SER A 93 3.55 68.36 -105.60
C SER A 93 2.87 68.07 -104.26
N LEU A 94 1.80 68.78 -103.91
CA LEU A 94 1.03 68.54 -102.69
C LEU A 94 0.39 67.15 -102.68
N LYS A 95 -0.19 66.71 -103.80
CA LYS A 95 -0.74 65.35 -103.94
C LYS A 95 0.35 64.28 -103.75
N HIS A 96 1.53 64.49 -104.35
CA HIS A 96 2.64 63.57 -104.15
C HIS A 96 3.08 63.52 -102.68
N ARG A 97 3.14 64.69 -102.03
CA ARG A 97 3.52 64.81 -100.62
C ARG A 97 2.49 64.21 -99.66
N ILE A 98 1.20 64.28 -100.00
CA ILE A 98 0.13 63.60 -99.24
C ILE A 98 0.26 62.08 -99.39
N ASN A 99 0.55 61.56 -100.58
CA ASN A 99 0.74 60.13 -100.78
C ASN A 99 2.01 59.62 -100.10
N GLU A 100 3.11 60.37 -100.17
CA GLU A 100 4.34 60.06 -99.42
C GLU A 100 4.05 60.04 -97.92
N LEU A 101 3.33 61.05 -97.40
CA LEU A 101 2.98 61.10 -96.00
C LEU A 101 2.04 59.95 -95.59
N ASP A 102 1.06 59.58 -96.40
CA ASP A 102 0.18 58.43 -96.14
C ASP A 102 0.98 57.12 -96.12
N GLN A 103 1.94 56.98 -97.03
CA GLN A 103 2.82 55.81 -97.08
C GLN A 103 3.79 55.78 -95.88
N GLU A 104 4.33 56.93 -95.47
CA GLU A 104 5.12 57.07 -94.23
C GLU A 104 4.27 56.78 -92.98
N ILE A 105 3.03 57.23 -92.91
CA ILE A 105 2.11 56.97 -91.79
C ILE A 105 1.72 55.49 -91.74
N GLN A 106 1.44 54.85 -92.87
CA GLN A 106 1.12 53.42 -92.91
C GLN A 106 2.33 52.56 -92.55
N THR A 107 3.51 52.88 -93.07
CA THR A 107 4.74 52.14 -92.74
C THR A 107 5.13 52.32 -91.28
N SER A 108 5.07 53.55 -90.75
CA SER A 108 5.30 53.82 -89.32
C SER A 108 4.22 53.22 -88.42
N GLY A 109 2.96 53.24 -88.85
CA GLY A 109 1.83 52.61 -88.15
C GLY A 109 1.92 51.08 -88.12
N HIS A 110 2.31 50.44 -89.22
CA HIS A 110 2.59 49.01 -89.27
C HIS A 110 3.78 48.64 -88.39
N ALA A 111 4.89 49.39 -88.47
CA ALA A 111 6.06 49.18 -87.62
C ALA A 111 5.73 49.37 -86.12
N LEU A 112 4.85 50.32 -85.78
CA LEU A 112 4.37 50.51 -84.42
C LEU A 112 3.45 49.37 -83.97
N SER A 113 2.60 48.86 -84.86
CA SER A 113 1.72 47.72 -84.57
C SER A 113 2.50 46.43 -84.32
N THR A 114 3.53 46.13 -85.12
CA THR A 114 4.45 45.01 -84.85
C THR A 114 5.17 45.21 -83.52
N LYS A 115 5.74 46.39 -83.27
CA LYS A 115 6.38 46.68 -81.97
C LYS A 115 5.41 46.55 -80.79
N LYS A 116 4.14 46.93 -80.94
CA LYS A 116 3.11 46.77 -79.90
C LYS A 116 2.77 45.29 -79.69
N ARG A 117 2.67 44.50 -80.75
CA ARG A 117 2.46 43.05 -80.62
C ARG A 117 3.63 42.38 -79.92
N ASP A 118 4.86 42.72 -80.31
CA ASP A 118 6.07 42.23 -79.63
C ASP A 118 6.11 42.65 -78.16
N LEU A 119 5.61 43.85 -77.83
CA LEU A 119 5.51 44.31 -76.44
C LEU A 119 4.47 43.52 -75.63
N ILE A 120 3.33 43.17 -76.23
CA ILE A 120 2.31 42.33 -75.59
C ILE A 120 2.86 40.92 -75.37
N ASP A 121 3.54 40.34 -76.36
CA ASP A 121 4.18 39.03 -76.22
C ASP A 121 5.24 39.05 -75.12
N LYS A 122 6.03 40.13 -75.03
CA LYS A 122 6.98 40.33 -73.94
C LYS A 122 6.31 40.52 -72.59
N GLN A 123 5.20 41.26 -72.51
CA GLN A 123 4.42 41.38 -71.27
C GLN A 123 3.87 40.03 -70.80
N LYS A 124 3.42 39.18 -71.73
CA LYS A 124 2.99 37.83 -71.41
C LYS A 124 4.15 36.96 -70.92
N THR A 125 5.33 37.09 -71.52
CA THR A 125 6.52 36.40 -70.98
C THR A 125 6.91 36.90 -69.60
N ILE A 126 6.77 38.20 -69.33
CA ILE A 126 7.04 38.78 -68.00
C ILE A 126 6.03 38.23 -66.99
N GLN A 127 4.73 38.21 -67.30
CA GLN A 127 3.71 37.60 -66.43
C GLN A 127 4.00 36.13 -66.14
N ASN A 128 4.34 35.34 -67.16
CA ASN A 128 4.70 33.94 -66.94
C ASN A 128 5.97 33.78 -66.08
N VAL A 129 6.94 34.70 -66.21
CA VAL A 129 8.15 34.72 -65.38
C VAL A 129 7.83 35.14 -63.95
N ASP A 130 6.94 36.11 -63.76
CA ASP A 130 6.50 36.56 -62.44
C ASP A 130 5.72 35.45 -61.71
N GLU A 131 4.79 34.77 -62.39
CA GLU A 131 4.09 33.58 -61.86
C GLU A 131 5.06 32.44 -61.51
N ALA A 132 6.09 32.24 -62.33
CA ALA A 132 7.15 31.27 -62.05
C ALA A 132 8.02 31.68 -60.85
N LEU A 133 8.30 32.98 -60.68
CA LEU A 133 9.04 33.50 -59.53
C LEU A 133 8.23 33.39 -58.24
N GLU A 134 6.94 33.71 -58.27
CA GLU A 134 6.04 33.56 -57.12
C GLU A 134 5.95 32.10 -56.67
N SER A 135 5.73 31.17 -57.61
CA SER A 135 5.69 29.73 -57.29
C SER A 135 7.03 29.19 -56.77
N LEU A 136 8.17 29.67 -57.29
CA LEU A 136 9.50 29.33 -56.75
C LEU A 136 9.73 29.89 -55.34
N GLN A 137 9.26 31.11 -55.05
CA GLN A 137 9.35 31.69 -53.70
C GLN A 137 8.50 30.91 -52.70
N GLU A 138 7.29 30.49 -53.08
CA GLU A 138 6.47 29.61 -52.25
C GLU A 138 7.15 28.26 -51.99
N CYS A 139 7.78 27.66 -53.01
CA CYS A 139 8.55 26.42 -52.84
C CYS A 139 9.74 26.59 -51.90
N MET A 140 10.46 27.72 -52.00
CA MET A 140 11.59 28.04 -51.13
C MET A 140 11.12 28.20 -49.67
N HIS A 141 10.00 28.89 -49.45
CA HIS A 141 9.43 29.03 -48.11
C HIS A 141 9.04 27.68 -47.49
N VAL A 142 8.44 26.77 -48.28
CA VAL A 142 8.13 25.40 -47.83
C VAL A 142 9.39 24.63 -47.44
N LEU A 143 10.47 24.76 -48.20
CA LEU A 143 11.76 24.13 -47.88
C LEU A 143 12.37 24.72 -46.60
N GLU A 144 12.38 26.03 -46.43
CA GLU A 144 12.86 26.69 -45.21
C GLU A 144 12.07 26.24 -43.98
N LEU A 145 10.74 26.13 -44.08
CA LEU A 145 9.91 25.60 -43.01
C LEU A 145 10.24 24.14 -42.69
N SER A 146 10.54 23.31 -43.70
CA SER A 146 10.94 21.92 -43.47
C SER A 146 12.28 21.82 -42.72
N VAL A 147 13.27 22.66 -43.08
CA VAL A 147 14.56 22.75 -42.38
C VAL A 147 14.37 23.25 -40.94
N LEU A 148 13.49 24.25 -40.74
CA LEU A 148 13.16 24.74 -39.41
C LEU A 148 12.51 23.65 -38.55
N VAL A 149 11.63 22.82 -39.11
CA VAL A 149 11.04 21.68 -38.39
C VAL A 149 12.15 20.70 -37.95
N GLU A 150 13.14 20.43 -38.79
CA GLU A 150 14.27 19.58 -38.40
C GLU A 150 15.13 20.18 -37.29
N ASP A 151 15.42 21.49 -37.35
CA ASP A 151 16.14 22.20 -36.28
C ASP A 151 15.34 22.19 -34.95
N LEU A 152 14.02 22.38 -35.02
CA LEU A 152 13.15 22.28 -33.84
C LEU A 152 13.14 20.88 -33.22
N ILE A 153 13.23 19.83 -34.04
CA ILE A 153 13.37 18.45 -33.56
C ILE A 153 14.73 18.26 -32.88
N GLN A 154 15.82 18.78 -33.44
CA GLN A 154 17.15 18.73 -32.82
C GLN A 154 17.20 19.49 -31.49
N GLN A 155 16.49 20.61 -31.38
CA GLN A 155 16.35 21.40 -30.15
C GLN A 155 15.37 20.79 -29.13
N ARG A 156 14.78 19.60 -29.39
CA ARG A 156 13.80 18.92 -28.53
C ARG A 156 12.51 19.71 -28.29
N LYS A 157 12.17 20.64 -29.19
CA LYS A 157 10.92 21.44 -29.14
C LYS A 157 9.85 20.76 -29.99
N TYR A 158 9.48 19.54 -29.59
CA TYR A 158 8.61 18.67 -30.38
C TYR A 158 7.21 19.22 -30.64
N TYR A 159 6.59 19.90 -29.65
CA TYR A 159 5.26 20.51 -29.86
C TYR A 159 5.30 21.62 -30.91
N SER A 160 6.31 22.49 -30.84
CA SER A 160 6.52 23.53 -31.85
C SER A 160 6.77 22.94 -33.23
N ALA A 161 7.57 21.86 -33.31
CA ALA A 161 7.81 21.14 -34.55
C ALA A 161 6.51 20.56 -35.14
N LEU A 162 5.67 19.91 -34.33
CA LEU A 162 4.37 19.37 -34.75
C LEU A 162 3.43 20.47 -35.25
N ARG A 163 3.32 21.59 -34.52
CA ARG A 163 2.51 22.72 -34.94
C ARG A 163 2.97 23.31 -36.27
N ARG A 164 4.28 23.49 -36.46
CA ARG A 164 4.84 23.98 -37.73
C ARG A 164 4.62 22.98 -38.87
N LEU A 165 4.70 21.69 -38.59
CA LEU A 165 4.42 20.63 -39.55
C LEU A 165 2.93 20.56 -39.93
N ASP A 166 2.02 20.87 -39.00
CA ASP A 166 0.59 21.03 -39.29
C ASP A 166 0.30 22.30 -40.12
N GLU A 167 0.95 23.41 -39.81
CA GLU A 167 0.89 24.65 -40.60
C GLU A 167 1.42 24.40 -42.03
N LEU A 168 2.53 23.66 -42.17
CA LEU A 168 3.11 23.24 -43.45
C LEU A 168 2.10 22.41 -44.26
N GLY A 169 1.49 21.40 -43.63
CA GLY A 169 0.52 20.52 -44.28
C GLY A 169 -0.79 21.21 -44.67
N ASN A 170 -1.31 22.09 -43.82
CA ASN A 170 -2.65 22.66 -43.98
C ASN A 170 -2.71 23.97 -44.78
N ILE A 171 -1.66 24.80 -44.70
CA ILE A 171 -1.64 26.15 -45.29
C ILE A 171 -0.72 26.17 -46.50
N HIS A 172 0.55 25.78 -46.32
CA HIS A 172 1.59 26.01 -47.33
C HIS A 172 1.67 24.91 -48.40
N LEU A 173 1.25 23.67 -48.11
CA LEU A 173 1.24 22.59 -49.12
C LEU A 173 0.04 22.63 -50.07
N LYS A 174 -1.13 23.14 -49.64
CA LYS A 174 -2.37 23.09 -50.45
C LYS A 174 -2.23 23.78 -51.82
N PRO A 175 -1.61 24.98 -51.94
CA PRO A 175 -1.43 25.66 -53.23
C PRO A 175 -0.50 24.90 -54.19
N LEU A 176 0.54 24.25 -53.66
CA LEU A 176 1.63 23.63 -54.43
C LEU A 176 1.36 22.18 -54.84
N MET A 177 0.15 21.65 -54.60
CA MET A 177 -0.17 20.23 -54.80
C MET A 177 -0.09 19.72 -56.25
N HIS A 178 0.02 20.63 -57.20
CA HIS A 178 0.24 20.30 -58.61
C HIS A 178 1.68 19.85 -58.89
N LEU A 179 2.63 20.14 -58.00
CA LEU A 179 4.04 19.77 -58.12
C LEU A 179 4.33 18.40 -57.47
N GLU A 180 5.19 17.60 -58.09
CA GLU A 180 5.58 16.26 -57.58
C GLU A 180 6.33 16.35 -56.24
N PHE A 181 7.15 17.39 -56.05
CA PHE A 181 7.85 17.68 -54.80
C PHE A 181 6.87 17.83 -53.61
N ALA A 182 5.75 18.54 -53.79
CA ALA A 182 4.76 18.74 -52.73
C ALA A 182 4.06 17.43 -52.34
N ARG A 183 3.92 16.48 -53.28
CA ARG A 183 3.42 15.13 -52.96
C ARG A 183 4.41 14.33 -52.12
N MET A 184 5.69 14.31 -52.51
CA MET A 184 6.71 13.64 -51.70
C MET A 184 6.82 14.22 -50.29
N LEU A 185 6.75 15.55 -50.16
CA LEU A 185 6.79 16.20 -48.85
C LEU A 185 5.56 15.84 -48.01
N ARG A 186 4.36 15.77 -48.61
CA ARG A 186 3.16 15.29 -47.93
C ARG A 186 3.30 13.86 -47.43
N ASP A 187 3.87 12.97 -48.24
CA ASP A 187 4.05 11.57 -47.86
C ASP A 187 5.08 11.41 -46.73
N SER A 188 6.05 12.34 -46.63
CA SER A 188 7.02 12.39 -45.53
C SER A 188 6.48 12.96 -44.20
N ILE A 189 5.38 13.72 -44.22
CA ILE A 189 4.78 14.34 -43.00
C ILE A 189 4.41 13.27 -41.96
N PRO A 190 3.68 12.19 -42.29
CA PRO A 190 3.41 11.09 -41.37
C PRO A 190 4.69 10.44 -40.82
N GLU A 191 5.72 10.26 -41.65
CA GLU A 191 7.00 9.67 -41.20
C GLU A 191 7.70 10.56 -40.17
N ILE A 192 7.71 11.88 -40.39
CA ILE A 192 8.29 12.83 -39.44
C ILE A 192 7.49 12.85 -38.13
N ARG A 193 6.16 12.74 -38.18
CA ARG A 193 5.33 12.61 -36.96
C ARG A 193 5.66 11.34 -36.17
N GLU A 194 5.80 10.21 -36.85
CA GLU A 194 6.21 8.95 -36.23
C GLU A 194 7.64 9.03 -35.66
N ARG A 195 8.56 9.70 -36.35
CA ARG A 195 9.91 9.99 -35.85
C ARG A 195 9.89 10.79 -34.55
N ILE A 196 9.09 11.88 -34.50
CA ILE A 196 8.90 12.67 -33.27
C ILE A 196 8.34 11.79 -32.15
N ARG A 197 7.33 10.97 -32.45
CA ARG A 197 6.74 10.05 -31.48
C ARG A 197 7.77 9.07 -30.91
N LEU A 198 8.63 8.49 -31.74
CA LEU A 198 9.67 7.56 -31.32
C LEU A 198 10.73 8.22 -30.42
N GLU A 199 11.20 9.42 -30.79
CA GLU A 199 12.18 10.16 -29.97
C GLU A 199 11.60 10.56 -28.61
N VAL A 200 10.35 11.02 -28.57
CA VAL A 200 9.65 11.36 -27.33
C VAL A 200 9.45 10.12 -26.44
N THR A 201 9.10 8.98 -27.04
CA THR A 201 8.99 7.71 -26.31
C THR A 201 10.33 7.28 -25.73
N LYS A 202 11.43 7.51 -26.47
CA LYS A 202 12.79 7.20 -26.02
C LYS A 202 13.21 8.10 -24.85
N GLU A 203 12.91 9.40 -24.90
CA GLU A 203 13.17 10.30 -23.77
C GLU A 203 12.39 9.90 -22.52
N MET A 204 11.11 9.54 -22.68
CA MET A 204 10.28 9.02 -21.60
C MET A 204 10.85 7.73 -21.00
N LYS A 205 11.31 6.79 -21.83
CA LYS A 205 11.95 5.55 -21.34
C LYS A 205 13.29 5.82 -20.64
N GLY A 206 14.06 6.80 -21.11
CA GLY A 206 15.24 7.30 -20.40
C GLY A 206 14.88 7.86 -19.03
N TRP A 207 13.83 8.68 -18.96
CA TRP A 207 13.32 9.18 -17.69
C TRP A 207 12.87 8.05 -16.74
N MET A 208 12.19 7.02 -17.25
CA MET A 208 11.82 5.85 -16.43
C MET A 208 13.04 5.12 -15.85
N TYR A 209 14.15 5.08 -16.59
CA TYR A 209 15.40 4.51 -16.12
C TYR A 209 16.00 5.37 -15.00
N ASP A 210 16.09 6.69 -15.20
CA ASP A 210 16.61 7.63 -14.20
C ASP A 210 15.78 7.61 -12.90
N VAL A 211 14.45 7.54 -13.03
CA VAL A 211 13.53 7.40 -11.90
C VAL A 211 13.77 6.11 -11.14
N ARG A 212 14.07 5.00 -11.84
CA ARG A 212 14.37 3.72 -11.22
C ARG A 212 15.69 3.75 -10.45
N GLU A 213 16.73 4.40 -10.96
CA GLU A 213 17.99 4.54 -10.20
C GLU A 213 17.81 5.43 -8.96
N LYS A 214 16.98 6.47 -9.06
CA LYS A 214 16.72 7.40 -7.96
C LYS A 214 15.68 6.88 -6.95
N SER A 215 14.87 5.87 -7.29
CA SER A 215 13.76 5.42 -6.44
C SER A 215 14.23 4.96 -5.06
N GLY A 216 15.31 4.17 -4.98
CA GLY A 216 15.88 3.77 -3.68
C GLY A 216 16.27 4.96 -2.80
N ALA A 217 16.88 6.01 -3.39
CA ALA A 217 17.24 7.22 -2.66
C ALA A 217 16.02 8.03 -2.20
N ILE A 218 14.99 8.14 -3.04
CA ILE A 218 13.72 8.81 -2.70
C ILE A 218 13.06 8.09 -1.52
N GLY A 219 12.99 6.75 -1.59
CA GLY A 219 12.39 5.95 -0.53
C GLY A 219 13.18 6.00 0.77
N ARG A 220 14.51 6.04 0.72
CA ARG A 220 15.35 6.28 1.91
C ARG A 220 15.01 7.61 2.57
N VAL A 221 14.97 8.70 1.80
CA VAL A 221 14.61 10.01 2.34
C VAL A 221 13.21 10.00 2.95
N ALA A 222 12.25 9.33 2.31
CA ALA A 222 10.89 9.19 2.84
C ALA A 222 10.85 8.42 4.18
N LEU A 223 11.55 7.27 4.26
CA LEU A 223 11.63 6.45 5.47
C LEU A 223 12.40 7.16 6.60
N GLU A 224 13.54 7.79 6.32
CA GLU A 224 14.32 8.58 7.30
C GLU A 224 13.48 9.75 7.84
N THR A 225 12.74 10.44 6.97
CA THR A 225 11.86 11.55 7.37
C THR A 225 10.74 11.06 8.27
N MET A 226 10.12 9.91 7.94
CA MET A 226 9.08 9.30 8.75
C MET A 226 9.62 8.81 10.10
N GLU A 227 10.82 8.22 10.14
CA GLU A 227 11.44 7.80 11.38
C GLU A 227 11.75 9.00 12.29
N ALA A 228 12.33 10.07 11.72
CA ALA A 228 12.58 11.31 12.45
C ALA A 228 11.27 11.93 12.97
N ARG A 229 10.20 11.89 12.17
CA ARG A 229 8.84 12.31 12.57
C ARG A 229 8.33 11.50 13.76
N GLN A 230 8.50 10.17 13.72
CA GLN A 230 8.13 9.27 14.80
C GLN A 230 8.91 9.52 16.10
N GLN A 231 10.21 9.77 16.01
CA GLN A 231 11.04 10.08 17.19
C GLN A 231 10.61 11.42 17.83
N ARG A 232 10.35 12.45 17.02
CA ARG A 232 9.81 13.73 17.50
C ARG A 232 8.46 13.56 18.18
N TRP A 233 7.56 12.79 17.56
CA TRP A 233 6.24 12.51 18.13
C TRP A 233 6.33 11.77 19.47
N ARG A 234 7.18 10.75 19.56
CA ARG A 234 7.45 10.03 20.83
C ARG A 234 7.91 10.97 21.93
N HIS A 235 8.84 11.89 21.64
CA HIS A 235 9.33 12.85 22.64
C HIS A 235 8.24 13.84 23.09
N ARG A 236 7.37 14.30 22.17
CA ARG A 236 6.24 15.18 22.52
C ARG A 236 5.15 14.45 23.30
N SER A 237 4.81 13.24 22.88
CA SER A 237 3.83 12.36 23.53
C SER A 237 4.25 11.96 24.95
N GLN A 238 5.56 11.85 25.23
CA GLN A 238 6.03 11.64 26.59
C GLN A 238 5.78 12.85 27.51
N LYS A 239 5.89 14.08 26.97
CA LYS A 239 5.69 15.33 27.71
C LYS A 239 4.22 15.64 27.95
N ASP A 240 3.35 15.41 26.96
CA ASP A 240 1.92 15.71 27.04
C ASP A 240 1.06 14.43 27.09
N PRO A 241 0.39 14.14 28.23
CA PRO A 241 -0.45 12.95 28.38
C PRO A 241 -1.61 12.86 27.36
N MET A 242 -2.16 13.99 26.90
CA MET A 242 -3.22 14.00 25.87
C MET A 242 -2.72 13.48 24.51
N LEU A 243 -1.45 13.72 24.16
CA LEU A 243 -0.87 13.30 22.88
C LEU A 243 -0.51 11.80 22.86
N ARG A 244 -0.49 11.12 24.02
CA ARG A 244 -0.35 9.65 24.10
C ARG A 244 -1.54 8.91 23.50
N MET A 245 -2.68 9.59 23.41
CA MET A 245 -3.93 9.00 22.95
C MET A 245 -4.09 9.03 21.42
N SER A 246 -3.24 9.80 20.74
CA SER A 246 -3.26 10.00 19.29
C SER A 246 -2.12 9.24 18.60
N SER A 247 -2.45 8.51 17.53
CA SER A 247 -1.49 7.81 16.68
C SER A 247 -0.73 8.76 15.75
N ILE A 248 0.40 8.30 15.22
CA ILE A 248 1.08 8.94 14.09
C ILE A 248 0.14 8.88 12.87
N ASN A 249 0.15 9.92 12.02
CA ASN A 249 -0.80 10.14 10.92
C ASN A 249 -2.25 10.47 11.36
N SER A 250 -2.51 10.65 12.67
CA SER A 250 -3.78 11.20 13.13
C SER A 250 -3.91 12.67 12.71
N PRO A 251 -5.13 13.19 12.45
CA PRO A 251 -5.33 14.60 12.16
C PRO A 251 -4.70 15.54 13.21
N ILE A 252 -4.69 15.13 14.48
CA ILE A 252 -4.06 15.86 15.59
C ILE A 252 -2.54 15.96 15.39
N GLU A 253 -1.91 14.90 14.92
CA GLU A 253 -0.47 14.85 14.68
C GLU A 253 -0.07 15.63 13.43
N GLN A 254 -0.87 15.56 12.37
CA GLN A 254 -0.67 16.35 11.14
C GLN A 254 -0.70 17.86 11.43
N VAL A 255 -1.71 18.35 12.15
CA VAL A 255 -1.82 19.77 12.55
C VAL A 255 -0.61 20.22 13.39
N VAL A 256 -0.11 19.34 14.26
CA VAL A 256 1.05 19.63 15.12
C VAL A 256 2.38 19.60 14.35
N ASN A 257 2.42 18.98 13.17
CA ASN A 257 3.60 18.84 12.31
C ASN A 257 3.59 19.68 11.03
N GLU A 258 2.56 20.50 10.79
CA GLU A 258 2.41 21.36 9.58
C GLU A 258 3.64 22.19 9.20
N LYS A 259 4.55 22.47 10.15
CA LYS A 259 5.76 23.27 9.91
C LYS A 259 6.89 22.53 9.19
N ILE A 260 6.78 21.22 8.98
CA ILE A 260 7.85 20.39 8.40
C ILE A 260 7.27 19.56 7.24
N ASP A 261 6.94 20.23 6.13
CA ASP A 261 6.67 19.56 4.87
C ASP A 261 8.00 19.32 4.14
N VAL A 262 8.32 18.05 3.92
CA VAL A 262 9.49 17.63 3.16
C VAL A 262 9.00 17.13 1.81
N ASN A 263 9.41 17.80 0.73
CA ASN A 263 9.11 17.34 -0.61
C ASN A 263 10.06 16.19 -0.97
N PHE A 264 9.59 14.94 -0.97
CA PHE A 264 10.45 13.77 -1.23
C PHE A 264 11.14 13.76 -2.60
N LEU A 265 10.63 14.54 -3.57
CA LEU A 265 11.06 14.52 -4.97
C LEU A 265 11.98 15.70 -5.36
N ASP A 266 12.04 16.73 -4.50
CA ASP A 266 12.87 17.92 -4.70
C ASP A 266 13.50 18.34 -3.37
N ASN A 267 14.71 17.80 -3.12
CA ASN A 267 15.51 18.03 -1.92
C ASN A 267 16.99 18.17 -2.29
N GLU A 268 17.83 18.62 -1.35
CA GLU A 268 19.29 18.72 -1.51
C GLU A 268 19.97 17.42 -1.99
N ARG A 269 19.35 16.25 -1.72
CA ARG A 269 19.88 14.93 -2.08
C ARG A 269 19.31 14.33 -3.36
N VAL A 270 18.08 14.70 -3.74
CA VAL A 270 17.37 14.08 -4.87
C VAL A 270 16.55 15.13 -5.60
N GLN A 271 16.73 15.18 -6.91
CA GLN A 271 15.94 15.99 -7.82
C GLN A 271 15.47 15.13 -9.00
N VAL A 272 14.15 15.03 -9.17
CA VAL A 272 13.50 14.32 -10.28
C VAL A 272 12.81 15.32 -11.19
N ASP A 273 13.24 15.40 -12.45
CA ASP A 273 12.58 16.22 -13.46
C ASP A 273 11.46 15.42 -14.13
N PHE A 274 10.22 15.85 -14.00
CA PHE A 274 9.04 15.23 -14.63
C PHE A 274 8.73 15.78 -16.02
N LYS A 275 9.48 16.78 -16.50
CA LYS A 275 9.28 17.41 -17.82
C LYS A 275 9.25 16.40 -18.98
N PRO A 276 10.13 15.38 -19.07
CA PRO A 276 10.09 14.41 -20.16
C PRO A 276 8.76 13.63 -20.20
N LEU A 277 8.21 13.27 -19.04
CA LEU A 277 6.93 12.58 -18.94
C LEU A 277 5.78 13.48 -19.41
N TYR A 278 5.66 14.71 -18.88
CA TYR A 278 4.57 15.60 -19.26
C TYR A 278 4.67 16.06 -20.72
N GLN A 279 5.88 16.27 -21.23
CA GLN A 279 6.11 16.56 -22.64
C GLN A 279 5.64 15.39 -23.51
N CYS A 280 5.92 14.14 -23.11
CA CYS A 280 5.44 12.96 -23.79
C CYS A 280 3.90 12.87 -23.77
N ILE A 281 3.28 13.04 -22.60
CA ILE A 281 1.81 13.02 -22.48
C ILE A 281 1.18 14.08 -23.39
N HIS A 282 1.70 15.31 -23.36
CA HIS A 282 1.17 16.40 -24.16
C HIS A 282 1.29 16.14 -25.67
N ILE A 283 2.43 15.59 -26.12
CA ILE A 283 2.64 15.26 -27.54
C ILE A 283 1.70 14.14 -27.98
N TYR A 284 1.52 13.11 -27.17
CA TYR A 284 0.61 12.01 -27.46
C TYR A 284 -0.87 12.43 -27.45
N GLU A 285 -1.22 13.46 -26.67
CA GLU A 285 -2.53 14.09 -26.70
C GLU A 285 -2.75 14.85 -28.02
N VAL A 286 -1.76 15.61 -28.49
CA VAL A 286 -1.81 16.30 -29.80
C VAL A 286 -1.89 15.31 -30.97
N LEU A 287 -1.32 14.11 -30.82
CA LEU A 287 -1.36 13.04 -31.81
C LEU A 287 -2.62 12.17 -31.74
N ASP A 288 -3.58 12.44 -30.84
CA ASP A 288 -4.78 11.61 -30.58
C ASP A 288 -4.46 10.14 -30.26
N GLN A 289 -3.33 9.88 -29.60
CA GLN A 289 -2.86 8.51 -29.25
C GLN A 289 -2.65 8.32 -27.74
N ARG A 290 -3.30 9.14 -26.91
CA ARG A 290 -3.15 9.12 -25.45
C ARG A 290 -3.41 7.74 -24.82
N GLU A 291 -4.44 7.03 -25.27
CA GLU A 291 -4.79 5.70 -24.74
C GLU A 291 -3.65 4.68 -24.95
N LYS A 292 -2.98 4.73 -26.11
CA LYS A 292 -1.84 3.85 -26.40
C LYS A 292 -0.67 4.12 -25.45
N LEU A 293 -0.39 5.39 -25.17
CA LEU A 293 0.65 5.78 -24.23
C LEU A 293 0.33 5.31 -22.81
N GLN A 294 -0.92 5.47 -22.40
CA GLN A 294 -1.40 5.05 -21.09
C GLN A 294 -1.21 3.54 -20.88
N THR A 295 -1.64 2.71 -21.84
CA THR A 295 -1.45 1.25 -21.77
C THR A 295 0.03 0.87 -21.71
N ASN A 296 0.86 1.46 -22.58
CA ASN A 296 2.30 1.19 -22.58
C ASN A 296 2.98 1.62 -21.27
N TYR A 297 2.61 2.80 -20.74
CA TYR A 297 3.12 3.29 -19.46
C TYR A 297 2.76 2.33 -18.33
N GLN A 298 1.51 1.90 -18.26
CA GLN A 298 1.03 0.98 -17.24
C GLN A 298 1.73 -0.38 -17.32
N GLU A 299 1.91 -0.94 -18.52
CA GLU A 299 2.64 -2.19 -18.72
C GLU A 299 4.11 -2.08 -18.32
N ASP A 300 4.80 -1.02 -18.74
CA ASP A 300 6.21 -0.78 -18.42
C ASP A 300 6.40 -0.60 -16.89
N ARG A 301 5.54 0.18 -16.24
CA ARG A 301 5.61 0.40 -14.78
C ARG A 301 5.25 -0.85 -13.98
N LYS A 302 4.26 -1.64 -14.43
CA LYS A 302 3.94 -2.94 -13.84
C LYS A 302 5.10 -3.93 -13.98
N ALA A 303 5.76 -3.97 -15.14
CA ALA A 303 6.95 -4.79 -15.34
C ALA A 303 8.10 -4.36 -14.42
N GLN A 304 8.34 -3.05 -14.27
CA GLN A 304 9.36 -2.53 -13.34
C GLN A 304 9.06 -2.89 -11.88
N ALA A 305 7.81 -2.74 -11.43
CA ALA A 305 7.41 -3.12 -10.08
C ALA A 305 7.62 -4.63 -9.84
N ASN A 306 7.30 -5.48 -10.83
CA ASN A 306 7.55 -6.92 -10.76
C ASN A 306 9.04 -7.26 -10.67
N LEU A 307 9.92 -6.50 -11.32
CA LEU A 307 11.36 -6.69 -11.26
C LEU A 307 11.96 -6.33 -9.89
N LEU A 308 11.40 -5.34 -9.19
CA LEU A 308 11.85 -4.98 -7.82
C LEU A 308 11.71 -6.18 -6.87
N LEU A 309 10.59 -6.91 -6.98
CA LEU A 309 10.29 -8.07 -6.13
C LEU A 309 10.82 -9.40 -6.68
N SER A 310 11.79 -9.38 -7.60
CA SER A 310 12.44 -10.60 -8.10
C SER A 310 13.64 -11.05 -7.24
N GLN A 311 14.07 -10.22 -6.29
CA GLN A 311 15.24 -10.48 -5.45
C GLN A 311 14.92 -11.40 -4.28
N ASN A 312 15.60 -12.53 -4.15
CA ASN A 312 15.43 -13.39 -2.97
C ASN A 312 15.91 -12.69 -1.69
N LEU A 313 15.03 -12.52 -0.71
CA LEU A 313 15.37 -11.98 0.60
C LEU A 313 15.95 -13.07 1.50
N VAL A 314 17.17 -12.85 1.99
CA VAL A 314 17.76 -13.65 3.07
C VAL A 314 17.93 -12.77 4.30
N ILE A 315 17.04 -12.93 5.29
CA ILE A 315 16.97 -12.08 6.50
C ILE A 315 17.74 -12.71 7.68
N GLN A 316 18.52 -13.78 7.44
CA GLN A 316 19.11 -14.61 8.49
C GLN A 316 20.15 -13.92 9.39
N LYS A 317 20.77 -12.81 8.96
CA LYS A 317 21.82 -12.10 9.73
C LYS A 317 21.64 -10.57 9.75
N GLY A 318 20.44 -10.08 9.49
CA GLY A 318 20.11 -8.66 9.57
C GLY A 318 19.05 -8.21 8.57
N SER A 319 18.30 -7.18 8.95
CA SER A 319 17.19 -6.65 8.15
C SER A 319 17.62 -5.65 7.07
N HIS A 320 18.92 -5.47 6.78
CA HIS A 320 19.40 -4.49 5.80
C HIS A 320 18.86 -4.74 4.39
N ALA A 321 18.85 -6.00 3.94
CA ALA A 321 18.29 -6.37 2.64
C ALA A 321 16.80 -6.03 2.55
N LEU A 322 16.06 -6.24 3.65
CA LEU A 322 14.65 -5.85 3.74
C LEU A 322 14.51 -4.32 3.69
N ILE A 323 15.30 -3.57 4.45
CA ILE A 323 15.25 -2.09 4.46
C ILE A 323 15.50 -1.55 3.04
N THR A 324 16.51 -2.07 2.33
CA THR A 324 16.82 -1.64 0.96
C THR A 324 15.66 -1.92 0.01
N LEU A 325 15.02 -3.09 0.11
CA LEU A 325 13.82 -3.41 -0.66
C LEU A 325 12.67 -2.45 -0.34
N LEU A 326 12.41 -2.18 0.94
CA LEU A 326 11.36 -1.25 1.37
C LEU A 326 11.65 0.17 0.87
N GLU A 327 12.92 0.63 0.88
CA GLU A 327 13.35 1.89 0.28
C GLU A 327 12.97 1.93 -1.22
N GLU A 328 13.35 0.92 -2.00
CA GLU A 328 13.04 0.87 -3.44
C GLU A 328 11.53 0.88 -3.72
N VAL A 329 10.75 0.14 -2.93
CA VAL A 329 9.28 0.07 -3.06
C VAL A 329 8.63 1.40 -2.71
N VAL A 330 8.99 2.03 -1.57
CA VAL A 330 8.45 3.35 -1.21
C VAL A 330 8.78 4.36 -2.29
N GLY A 331 10.03 4.39 -2.77
CA GLY A 331 10.44 5.32 -3.82
C GLY A 331 9.63 5.17 -5.10
N PHE A 332 9.34 3.93 -5.50
CA PHE A 332 8.48 3.65 -6.65
C PHE A 332 7.08 4.24 -6.45
N PHE A 333 6.43 3.96 -5.32
CA PHE A 333 5.06 4.42 -5.05
C PHE A 333 4.95 5.92 -4.76
N VAL A 334 6.01 6.56 -4.22
CA VAL A 334 6.07 8.04 -4.11
C VAL A 334 6.03 8.68 -5.50
N VAL A 335 6.77 8.13 -6.46
CA VAL A 335 6.76 8.64 -7.83
C VAL A 335 5.41 8.38 -8.50
N GLU A 336 4.83 7.19 -8.33
CA GLU A 336 3.48 6.90 -8.86
C GLU A 336 2.42 7.82 -8.27
N ASN A 337 2.46 8.06 -6.95
CA ASN A 337 1.53 8.95 -6.28
C ASN A 337 1.66 10.39 -6.79
N HIS A 338 2.88 10.85 -7.05
CA HIS A 338 3.10 12.17 -7.65
C HIS A 338 2.55 12.24 -9.07
N VAL A 339 2.82 11.24 -9.92
CA VAL A 339 2.29 11.17 -11.29
C VAL A 339 0.76 11.12 -11.29
N MET A 340 0.15 10.38 -10.36
CA MET A 340 -1.31 10.31 -10.19
C MET A 340 -1.93 11.69 -9.93
N HIS A 341 -1.33 12.51 -9.07
CA HIS A 341 -1.85 13.83 -8.71
C HIS A 341 -1.52 14.95 -9.71
N THR A 342 -0.43 14.81 -10.46
CA THR A 342 0.08 15.88 -11.35
C THR A 342 -0.21 15.66 -12.83
N SER A 343 -0.46 14.42 -13.25
CA SER A 343 -0.78 14.11 -14.64
C SER A 343 -2.21 14.55 -15.01
N PRO A 344 -2.49 14.76 -16.32
CA PRO A 344 -3.83 15.09 -16.78
C PRO A 344 -4.87 14.06 -16.32
N PRO A 345 -6.10 14.48 -15.98
CA PRO A 345 -7.13 13.61 -15.42
C PRO A 345 -7.37 12.40 -16.32
N GLY A 346 -7.30 11.21 -15.72
CA GLY A 346 -7.50 9.94 -16.42
C GLY A 346 -6.25 9.32 -17.07
N PHE A 347 -5.08 9.98 -17.06
CA PHE A 347 -3.84 9.34 -17.55
C PHE A 347 -3.34 8.24 -16.62
N ARG A 348 -3.35 8.50 -15.31
CA ARG A 348 -2.99 7.54 -14.26
C ARG A 348 -4.11 7.43 -13.24
N PRO A 349 -5.08 6.51 -13.42
CA PRO A 349 -6.20 6.38 -12.49
C PRO A 349 -5.76 5.76 -11.15
N ALA A 350 -6.35 6.23 -10.05
CA ALA A 350 -6.01 5.77 -8.70
C ALA A 350 -6.23 4.27 -8.51
N ALA A 351 -7.33 3.73 -9.06
CA ALA A 351 -7.66 2.30 -8.99
C ALA A 351 -6.54 1.41 -9.55
N GLU A 352 -5.87 1.81 -10.64
CA GLU A 352 -4.77 1.02 -11.22
C GLU A 352 -3.51 1.02 -10.34
N VAL A 353 -3.26 2.12 -9.63
CA VAL A 353 -2.14 2.23 -8.69
C VAL A 353 -2.43 1.40 -7.43
N GLU A 354 -3.68 1.43 -6.97
CA GLU A 354 -4.18 0.59 -5.86
C GLU A 354 -4.08 -0.91 -6.19
N ASP A 355 -4.53 -1.34 -7.38
CA ASP A 355 -4.41 -2.74 -7.82
C ASP A 355 -2.95 -3.21 -7.89
N LEU A 356 -2.06 -2.35 -8.39
CA LEU A 356 -0.62 -2.61 -8.41
C LEU A 356 -0.06 -2.70 -6.99
N TRP A 357 -0.48 -1.80 -6.10
CA TRP A 357 -0.09 -1.79 -4.70
C TRP A 357 -0.55 -3.04 -3.95
N GLU A 358 -1.79 -3.50 -4.14
CA GLU A 358 -2.29 -4.72 -3.52
C GLU A 358 -1.47 -5.95 -3.93
N THR A 359 -1.15 -6.06 -5.23
CA THR A 359 -0.33 -7.15 -5.78
C THR A 359 1.09 -7.11 -5.20
N MET A 360 1.68 -5.92 -5.09
CA MET A 360 3.01 -5.73 -4.50
C MET A 360 3.01 -6.05 -3.01
N CYS A 361 1.98 -5.64 -2.27
CA CYS A 361 1.80 -5.97 -0.86
C CYS A 361 1.81 -7.47 -0.61
N GLU A 362 1.04 -8.24 -1.39
CA GLU A 362 0.98 -9.70 -1.27
C GLU A 362 2.36 -10.33 -1.40
N ARG A 363 3.11 -9.91 -2.43
CA ARG A 363 4.45 -10.40 -2.67
C ARG A 363 5.45 -9.99 -1.58
N VAL A 364 5.39 -8.76 -1.09
CA VAL A 364 6.26 -8.32 0.02
C VAL A 364 5.98 -9.14 1.28
N VAL A 365 4.71 -9.43 1.58
CA VAL A 365 4.30 -10.30 2.70
C VAL A 365 4.90 -11.71 2.54
N ASP A 366 4.77 -12.30 1.35
CA ASP A 366 5.33 -13.62 1.06
C ASP A 366 6.86 -13.65 1.16
N MET A 367 7.54 -12.62 0.65
CA MET A 367 8.98 -12.50 0.72
C MET A 367 9.49 -12.37 2.16
N VAL A 368 8.81 -11.58 3.01
CA VAL A 368 9.15 -11.45 4.43
C VAL A 368 8.92 -12.77 5.16
N ASN A 369 7.80 -13.45 4.91
CA ASN A 369 7.50 -14.76 5.52
C ASN A 369 8.53 -15.82 5.10
N LEU A 370 8.93 -15.86 3.83
CA LEU A 370 9.95 -16.79 3.33
C LEU A 370 11.33 -16.47 3.91
N GLY A 371 11.72 -15.19 3.95
CA GLY A 371 13.01 -14.74 4.46
C GLY A 371 13.19 -14.98 5.97
N LEU A 372 12.09 -15.03 6.74
CA LEU A 372 12.10 -15.28 8.19
C LEU A 372 11.80 -16.74 8.58
N ARG A 373 11.51 -17.64 7.63
CA ARG A 373 11.09 -19.02 7.91
C ARG A 373 12.04 -19.78 8.85
N ASP A 374 13.34 -19.62 8.62
CA ASP A 374 14.40 -20.32 9.36
C ASP A 374 15.03 -19.46 10.48
N CYS A 375 14.55 -18.24 10.68
CA CYS A 375 15.10 -17.34 11.70
C CYS A 375 14.60 -17.71 13.10
N GLN A 376 15.52 -17.93 14.04
CA GLN A 376 15.22 -18.18 15.46
C GLN A 376 15.60 -16.99 16.37
N ASP A 377 16.29 -15.98 15.84
CA ASP A 377 16.72 -14.83 16.63
C ASP A 377 15.56 -13.83 16.82
N THR A 378 15.20 -13.59 18.09
CA THR A 378 14.16 -12.65 18.49
C THR A 378 14.50 -11.20 18.13
N LYS A 379 15.79 -10.84 18.05
CA LYS A 379 16.21 -9.46 17.70
C LYS A 379 15.87 -9.10 16.26
N VAL A 380 16.07 -10.04 15.33
CA VAL A 380 15.77 -9.85 13.91
C VAL A 380 14.27 -9.59 13.68
N TYR A 381 13.39 -10.22 14.47
CA TYR A 381 11.96 -9.95 14.43
C TYR A 381 11.62 -8.53 14.90
N VAL A 382 12.31 -8.00 15.93
CA VAL A 382 12.12 -6.62 16.41
C VAL A 382 12.59 -5.61 15.36
N GLU A 383 13.75 -5.83 14.75
CA GLU A 383 14.29 -4.98 13.68
C GLU A 383 13.36 -4.97 12.45
N THR A 384 12.94 -6.17 12.02
CA THR A 384 12.00 -6.34 10.91
C THR A 384 10.66 -5.67 11.20
N LYS A 385 10.14 -5.82 12.42
CA LYS A 385 8.92 -5.12 12.85
C LYS A 385 9.10 -3.61 12.80
N SER A 386 10.24 -3.06 13.25
CA SER A 386 10.50 -1.62 13.19
C SER A 386 10.55 -1.09 11.76
N ALA A 387 11.22 -1.82 10.86
CA ALA A 387 11.30 -1.47 9.44
C ALA A 387 9.92 -1.50 8.77
N VAL A 388 9.16 -2.59 8.93
CA VAL A 388 7.81 -2.75 8.37
C VAL A 388 6.82 -1.74 8.97
N GLN A 389 6.93 -1.42 10.26
CA GLN A 389 6.08 -0.41 10.89
C GLN A 389 6.35 1.01 10.36
N THR A 390 7.62 1.35 10.12
CA THR A 390 7.99 2.65 9.51
C THR A 390 7.50 2.72 8.06
N PHE A 391 7.62 1.61 7.33
CA PHE A 391 7.09 1.44 5.98
C PHE A 391 5.56 1.63 5.91
N ILE A 392 4.81 0.95 6.78
CA ILE A 392 3.34 1.09 6.89
C ILE A 392 2.95 2.56 7.10
N ARG A 393 3.57 3.23 8.07
CA ARG A 393 3.24 4.64 8.39
C ARG A 393 3.56 5.57 7.22
N THR A 394 4.66 5.33 6.52
CA THR A 394 5.05 6.13 5.34
C THR A 394 4.01 5.99 4.24
N LEU A 395 3.49 4.80 4.00
CA LEU A 395 2.46 4.55 2.98
C LEU A 395 1.07 5.01 3.40
N GLU A 396 0.71 4.90 4.68
CA GLU A 396 -0.50 5.53 5.22
C GLU A 396 -0.49 7.05 5.02
N SER A 397 0.68 7.70 5.11
CA SER A 397 0.81 9.13 4.83
C SER A 397 0.66 9.50 3.35
N LEU A 398 0.79 8.51 2.46
CA LEU A 398 0.54 8.63 1.01
C LEU A 398 -0.86 8.11 0.62
N GLU A 399 -1.73 7.85 1.62
CA GLU A 399 -3.12 7.39 1.45
C GLU A 399 -3.29 5.97 0.87
N PHE A 400 -2.24 5.14 0.89
CA PHE A 400 -2.34 3.74 0.46
C PHE A 400 -2.92 2.81 1.53
N GLY A 401 -3.69 1.80 1.11
CA GLY A 401 -4.26 0.79 2.00
C GLY A 401 -3.21 -0.19 2.56
N VAL A 402 -3.09 -0.28 3.90
CA VAL A 402 -2.03 -1.07 4.57
C VAL A 402 -2.53 -2.33 5.31
N GLY A 403 -3.78 -2.74 5.09
CA GLY A 403 -4.42 -3.83 5.85
C GLY A 403 -3.63 -5.15 5.86
N ARG A 404 -3.06 -5.56 4.71
CA ARG A 404 -2.27 -6.80 4.59
C ARG A 404 -0.95 -6.74 5.37
N LEU A 405 -0.29 -5.58 5.38
CA LEU A 405 0.97 -5.37 6.12
C LEU A 405 0.72 -5.34 7.63
N ASN A 406 -0.41 -4.80 8.07
CA ASN A 406 -0.85 -4.87 9.46
C ASN A 406 -1.10 -6.31 9.91
N ALA A 407 -1.72 -7.14 9.06
CA ALA A 407 -1.87 -8.57 9.32
C ALA A 407 -0.52 -9.31 9.35
N LEU A 408 0.44 -8.94 8.49
CA LEU A 408 1.81 -9.45 8.56
C LEU A 408 2.46 -9.13 9.91
N LEU A 409 2.36 -7.89 10.41
CA LEU A 409 2.91 -7.54 11.71
C LEU A 409 2.33 -8.40 12.86
N LEU A 410 1.04 -8.73 12.80
CA LEU A 410 0.41 -9.65 13.76
C LEU A 410 0.95 -11.08 13.62
N ASN A 411 1.19 -11.56 12.38
CA ASN A 411 1.81 -12.87 12.16
C ASN A 411 3.25 -12.93 12.66
N LEU A 412 4.04 -11.86 12.42
CA LEU A 412 5.38 -11.71 12.98
C LEU A 412 5.35 -11.74 14.52
N PHE A 413 4.34 -11.11 15.12
CA PHE A 413 4.15 -11.12 16.55
C PHE A 413 3.83 -12.51 17.11
N LYS A 414 2.90 -13.26 16.49
CA LYS A 414 2.61 -14.65 16.86
C LYS A 414 3.86 -15.51 16.81
N ARG A 415 4.65 -15.38 15.74
CA ARG A 415 5.91 -16.11 15.60
C ARG A 415 6.95 -15.69 16.63
N PHE A 416 7.07 -14.40 16.93
CA PHE A 416 7.93 -13.89 17.98
C PHE A 416 7.54 -14.47 19.35
N ALA A 417 6.24 -14.50 19.67
CA ALA A 417 5.71 -15.11 20.89
C ALA A 417 6.06 -16.61 21.00
N GLU A 418 5.93 -17.37 19.90
CA GLU A 418 6.34 -18.77 19.84
C GLU A 418 7.84 -18.97 20.12
N LEU A 419 8.71 -18.12 19.55
CA LEU A 419 10.15 -18.21 19.76
C LEU A 419 10.53 -17.86 21.20
N LEU A 420 9.92 -16.82 21.76
CA LEU A 420 10.13 -16.42 23.15
C LEU A 420 9.68 -17.51 24.12
N ARG A 421 8.54 -18.16 23.83
CA ARG A 421 8.05 -19.33 24.56
C ARG A 421 9.03 -20.50 24.55
N LYS A 422 9.61 -20.83 23.39
CA LYS A 422 10.61 -21.90 23.26
C LYS A 422 11.88 -21.61 24.06
N ARG A 423 12.34 -20.36 24.03
CA ARG A 423 13.50 -19.92 24.81
C ARG A 423 13.22 -20.03 26.31
N PHE A 424 12.10 -19.50 26.77
CA PHE A 424 11.65 -19.62 28.16
C PHE A 424 11.59 -21.09 28.60
N ALA A 425 11.00 -21.96 27.78
CA ALA A 425 10.94 -23.38 28.09
C ALA A 425 12.35 -23.99 28.27
N SER A 426 13.29 -23.66 27.40
CA SER A 426 14.68 -24.12 27.51
C SER A 426 15.35 -23.63 28.79
N ASP A 427 15.23 -22.33 29.09
CA ASP A 427 15.85 -21.68 30.25
C ASP A 427 15.26 -22.25 31.56
N PHE A 428 13.93 -22.46 31.59
CA PHE A 428 13.21 -23.10 32.71
C PHE A 428 13.68 -24.54 32.97
N HIS A 429 13.82 -25.35 31.91
CA HIS A 429 14.31 -26.73 32.04
C HIS A 429 15.74 -26.78 32.59
N GLN A 430 16.59 -25.83 32.18
CA GLN A 430 17.93 -25.71 32.71
C GLN A 430 17.89 -25.35 34.21
N ALA A 431 17.07 -24.37 34.59
CA ALA A 431 16.92 -23.94 35.99
C ALA A 431 16.44 -25.07 36.91
N ILE A 432 15.53 -25.94 36.46
CA ILE A 432 15.08 -27.10 37.26
C ILE A 432 16.23 -28.10 37.46
N ARG A 433 16.98 -28.41 36.40
CA ARG A 433 18.10 -29.38 36.47
C ARG A 433 19.19 -28.92 37.42
N GLU A 434 19.48 -27.62 37.43
CA GLU A 434 20.48 -27.02 38.31
C GLU A 434 20.03 -26.96 39.77
N ALA A 435 18.75 -26.63 40.03
CA ALA A 435 18.25 -26.41 41.38
C ALA A 435 18.01 -27.70 42.20
N GLN A 436 17.91 -28.88 41.58
CA GLN A 436 17.69 -30.18 42.22
C GLN A 436 16.56 -30.22 43.28
N HIS A 437 15.57 -29.32 43.16
CA HIS A 437 14.48 -29.15 44.12
C HIS A 437 14.94 -28.97 45.58
N GLN A 438 15.99 -28.17 45.80
CA GLN A 438 16.43 -27.77 47.14
C GLN A 438 16.03 -26.31 47.48
N PRO A 439 15.82 -25.98 48.76
CA PRO A 439 15.63 -24.60 49.21
C PRO A 439 16.80 -23.71 48.77
N MET A 440 16.50 -22.48 48.33
CA MET A 440 17.54 -21.52 47.96
C MET A 440 18.21 -20.93 49.21
N LEU A 441 19.54 -20.98 49.27
CA LEU A 441 20.32 -20.35 50.33
C LEU A 441 20.77 -18.96 49.89
N VAL A 442 20.57 -17.98 50.76
CA VAL A 442 21.00 -16.59 50.55
C VAL A 442 22.03 -16.22 51.61
N ASN A 443 23.18 -15.72 51.18
CA ASN A 443 24.29 -15.40 52.08
C ASN A 443 24.35 -13.92 52.44
N ASP A 444 23.85 -13.04 51.57
CA ASP A 444 23.94 -11.59 51.71
C ASP A 444 22.59 -10.86 51.61
N LYS A 445 22.52 -9.69 52.26
CA LYS A 445 21.35 -8.77 52.16
C LYS A 445 21.08 -8.31 50.72
N ASP A 446 22.12 -8.14 49.91
CA ASP A 446 22.01 -7.69 48.53
C ASP A 446 21.41 -8.76 47.61
N GLU A 447 21.74 -10.03 47.84
CA GLU A 447 21.13 -11.16 47.14
C GLU A 447 19.65 -11.28 47.50
N LEU A 448 19.30 -11.12 48.77
CA LEU A 448 17.90 -11.11 49.23
C LEU A 448 17.11 -9.98 48.57
N ALA A 449 17.67 -8.76 48.50
CA ALA A 449 17.02 -7.62 47.87
C ALA A 449 16.74 -7.85 46.37
N LYS A 450 17.67 -8.50 45.65
CA LYS A 450 17.46 -8.87 44.23
C LYS A 450 16.33 -9.88 44.06
N VAL A 451 16.26 -10.90 44.92
CA VAL A 451 15.19 -11.91 44.89
C VAL A 451 13.83 -11.28 45.20
N LEU A 452 13.75 -10.43 46.23
CA LEU A 452 12.51 -9.74 46.62
C LEU A 452 11.98 -8.78 45.54
N ASN A 453 12.86 -8.15 44.76
CA ASN A 453 12.43 -7.28 43.65
C ASN A 453 11.73 -8.05 42.52
N VAL A 454 12.05 -9.34 42.36
CA VAL A 454 11.60 -10.17 41.25
C VAL A 454 10.41 -11.04 41.64
N CYS A 455 10.43 -11.62 42.83
CA CYS A 455 9.39 -12.55 43.30
C CYS A 455 8.09 -11.83 43.68
N TRP A 456 6.97 -12.54 43.53
CA TRP A 456 5.66 -12.12 44.04
C TRP A 456 5.39 -12.80 45.38
N LEU A 457 5.65 -12.09 46.48
CA LEU A 457 5.50 -12.59 47.84
C LEU A 457 4.49 -11.75 48.62
N LYS A 458 3.84 -12.35 49.62
CA LYS A 458 2.95 -11.61 50.52
C LYS A 458 3.77 -10.59 51.34
N PRO A 459 3.24 -9.39 51.60
CA PRO A 459 3.95 -8.37 52.38
C PRO A 459 4.45 -8.88 53.74
N SER A 460 3.64 -9.70 54.42
CA SER A 460 4.00 -10.30 55.72
C SER A 460 5.16 -11.31 55.65
N GLU A 461 5.34 -12.01 54.53
CA GLU A 461 6.45 -12.93 54.33
C GLU A 461 7.76 -12.18 54.04
N VAL A 462 7.67 -11.07 53.31
CA VAL A 462 8.82 -10.20 53.03
C VAL A 462 9.39 -9.60 54.31
N GLU A 463 8.52 -9.12 55.21
CA GLU A 463 8.91 -8.57 56.51
C GLU A 463 9.56 -9.65 57.40
N ALA A 464 9.03 -10.88 57.41
CA ALA A 464 9.58 -11.98 58.18
C ALA A 464 10.98 -12.42 57.70
N LEU A 465 11.21 -12.41 56.38
CA LEU A 465 12.51 -12.78 55.78
C LEU A 465 13.60 -11.71 56.01
N GLN A 466 13.23 -10.43 56.13
CA GLN A 466 14.19 -9.34 56.38
C GLN A 466 14.73 -9.30 57.82
N ILE A 467 14.01 -9.92 58.77
CA ILE A 467 14.37 -9.92 60.19
C ILE A 467 15.38 -11.04 60.52
N GLN A 468 15.49 -12.09 59.68
CA GLN A 468 16.31 -13.27 59.97
C GLN A 468 17.81 -13.07 59.68
N PRO A 469 18.71 -13.72 60.47
CA PRO A 469 20.15 -13.69 60.25
C PRO A 469 20.59 -14.58 59.07
N PHE A 470 21.73 -14.24 58.44
CA PHE A 470 22.31 -15.01 57.33
C PHE A 470 23.22 -16.14 57.83
N PRO A 471 23.35 -17.27 57.11
CA PRO A 471 22.71 -17.60 55.83
C PRO A 471 21.23 -17.97 55.98
N LEU A 472 20.40 -17.40 55.11
CA LEU A 472 18.94 -17.55 55.13
C LEU A 472 18.52 -18.62 54.13
N SER A 473 17.80 -19.64 54.59
CA SER A 473 17.14 -20.60 53.69
C SER A 473 15.76 -20.08 53.32
N LEU A 474 15.55 -19.80 52.04
CA LEU A 474 14.25 -19.41 51.51
C LEU A 474 13.31 -20.63 51.43
N PRO A 475 11.98 -20.42 51.56
CA PRO A 475 11.02 -21.52 51.52
C PRO A 475 10.88 -22.15 50.13
N PHE A 476 11.28 -21.42 49.07
CA PHE A 476 11.23 -21.87 47.68
C PHE A 476 12.62 -22.18 47.11
N SER A 477 12.66 -22.99 46.05
CA SER A 477 13.90 -23.28 45.32
C SER A 477 14.31 -22.13 44.40
N GLN A 478 15.56 -22.15 43.93
CA GLN A 478 16.09 -21.18 42.95
C GLN A 478 15.28 -21.12 41.65
N THR A 479 14.54 -22.20 41.33
CA THR A 479 13.62 -22.25 40.19
C THR A 479 12.59 -21.13 40.24
N TYR A 480 11.96 -20.87 41.39
CA TYR A 480 10.85 -19.91 41.48
C TYR A 480 11.26 -18.45 41.16
N PRO A 481 12.32 -17.88 41.78
CA PRO A 481 12.79 -16.54 41.44
C PRO A 481 13.21 -16.37 39.98
N LEU A 482 13.92 -17.36 39.41
CA LEU A 482 14.35 -17.33 38.01
C LEU A 482 13.13 -17.31 37.07
N CYS A 483 12.10 -18.10 37.37
CA CYS A 483 10.86 -18.08 36.60
C CYS A 483 10.14 -16.74 36.67
N CYS A 484 10.08 -16.14 37.86
CA CYS A 484 9.48 -14.82 38.03
C CYS A 484 10.24 -13.75 37.24
N MET A 485 11.58 -13.83 37.22
CA MET A 485 12.43 -12.95 36.42
C MET A 485 12.13 -13.11 34.92
N ASP A 486 12.07 -14.36 34.46
CA ASP A 486 11.86 -14.67 33.06
C ASP A 486 10.45 -14.30 32.60
N ILE A 487 9.42 -14.49 33.43
CA ILE A 487 8.04 -14.04 33.15
C ILE A 487 7.99 -12.51 33.02
N ARG A 488 8.64 -11.77 33.94
CA ARG A 488 8.69 -10.30 33.85
C ARG A 488 9.39 -9.84 32.57
N ASN A 489 10.57 -10.40 32.28
CA ASN A 489 11.31 -10.09 31.07
C ASN A 489 10.52 -10.46 29.80
N LEU A 490 9.82 -11.60 29.82
CA LEU A 490 8.95 -12.02 28.73
C LEU A 490 7.84 -10.99 28.48
N VAL A 491 7.14 -10.55 29.52
CA VAL A 491 6.06 -9.58 29.39
C VAL A 491 6.58 -8.19 28.98
N GLU A 492 7.73 -7.77 29.49
CA GLU A 492 8.40 -6.54 29.03
C GLU A 492 8.76 -6.61 27.55
N GLN A 493 9.38 -7.71 27.08
CA GLN A 493 9.68 -7.91 25.66
C GLN A 493 8.39 -7.94 24.82
N TYR A 494 7.32 -8.51 25.36
CA TYR A 494 6.01 -8.55 24.71
C TYR A 494 5.42 -7.15 24.51
N TYR A 495 5.41 -6.32 25.55
CA TYR A 495 4.91 -4.94 25.48
C TYR A 495 5.84 -4.03 24.67
N ASN A 496 7.15 -4.25 24.73
CA ASN A 496 8.11 -3.56 23.87
C ASN A 496 7.86 -3.88 22.40
N PHE A 497 7.57 -5.14 22.07
CA PHE A 497 7.20 -5.52 20.71
C PHE A 497 5.83 -4.94 20.31
N SER A 498 4.84 -5.00 21.20
CA SER A 498 3.48 -4.47 20.96
C SER A 498 3.42 -2.94 20.87
N SER A 499 4.49 -2.25 21.25
CA SER A 499 4.57 -0.79 21.15
C SER A 499 4.30 -0.29 19.72
N GLY A 500 3.28 0.56 19.58
CA GLY A 500 2.90 1.17 18.30
C GLY A 500 1.95 0.35 17.42
N PHE A 501 1.45 -0.80 17.88
CA PHE A 501 0.23 -1.40 17.36
C PHE A 501 -0.97 -0.71 18.01
N THR A 502 -1.71 0.14 17.28
CA THR A 502 -2.87 0.86 17.85
C THR A 502 -4.19 0.11 17.65
N GLN A 503 -4.25 -0.80 16.68
CA GLN A 503 -5.49 -1.46 16.25
C GLN A 503 -5.69 -2.84 16.91
N TYR A 504 -4.62 -3.56 17.26
CA TYR A 504 -4.68 -4.97 17.68
C TYR A 504 -4.46 -5.23 19.19
N HIS A 505 -4.65 -4.23 20.05
CA HIS A 505 -4.38 -4.38 21.49
C HIS A 505 -5.06 -5.61 22.13
N ARG A 506 -6.33 -5.86 21.80
CA ARG A 506 -7.09 -7.02 22.32
C ARG A 506 -6.55 -8.36 21.86
N GLU A 507 -6.14 -8.46 20.60
CA GLU A 507 -5.57 -9.69 20.05
C GLU A 507 -4.19 -9.95 20.65
N ILE A 508 -3.36 -8.91 20.76
CA ILE A 508 -2.04 -8.97 21.40
C ILE A 508 -2.19 -9.48 22.83
N ASP A 509 -3.13 -8.92 23.58
CA ASP A 509 -3.48 -9.33 24.93
C ASP A 509 -3.99 -10.78 25.01
N SER A 510 -4.81 -11.23 24.05
CA SER A 510 -5.25 -12.63 24.01
C SER A 510 -4.11 -13.60 23.72
N ILE A 511 -3.18 -13.22 22.85
CA ILE A 511 -2.00 -14.04 22.53
C ILE A 511 -1.05 -14.04 23.73
N LEU A 512 -0.93 -12.92 24.47
CA LEU A 512 -0.16 -12.88 25.72
C LEU A 512 -0.75 -13.85 26.73
N LYS A 513 -2.06 -13.78 26.96
CA LYS A 513 -2.77 -14.69 27.87
C LYS A 513 -2.53 -16.14 27.47
N GLN A 514 -2.79 -16.48 26.20
CA GLN A 514 -2.58 -17.84 25.71
C GLN A 514 -1.12 -18.28 25.86
N SER A 515 -0.15 -17.42 25.58
CA SER A 515 1.27 -17.74 25.71
C SER A 515 1.68 -17.97 27.17
N LEU A 516 1.18 -17.15 28.09
CA LEU A 516 1.40 -17.30 29.53
C LEU A 516 0.71 -18.55 30.07
N ASP A 517 -0.55 -18.80 29.71
CA ASP A 517 -1.28 -20.00 30.12
C ASP A 517 -0.61 -21.26 29.55
N GLU A 518 -0.20 -21.28 28.28
CA GLU A 518 0.56 -22.40 27.72
C GLU A 518 1.89 -22.61 28.44
N LEU A 519 2.62 -21.53 28.78
CA LEU A 519 3.87 -21.63 29.53
C LEU A 519 3.65 -22.20 30.94
N LEU A 520 2.73 -21.61 31.71
CA LEU A 520 2.47 -22.02 33.09
C LEU A 520 1.85 -23.42 33.14
N VAL A 521 0.96 -23.78 32.22
CA VAL A 521 0.36 -25.12 32.19
C VAL A 521 1.33 -26.17 31.64
N GLN A 522 1.90 -25.95 30.44
CA GLN A 522 2.75 -26.97 29.82
C GLN A 522 4.13 -27.07 30.48
N GLN A 523 4.75 -25.95 30.83
CA GLN A 523 6.11 -25.98 31.38
C GLN A 523 6.11 -26.20 32.89
N ILE A 524 5.21 -25.56 33.64
CA ILE A 524 5.21 -25.67 35.11
C ILE A 524 4.35 -26.86 35.55
N SER A 525 3.04 -26.88 35.26
CA SER A 525 2.15 -27.93 35.78
C SER A 525 2.49 -29.33 35.27
N VAL A 526 2.71 -29.52 33.96
CA VAL A 526 3.00 -30.86 33.41
C VAL A 526 4.37 -31.38 33.84
N HIS A 527 5.42 -30.56 33.82
CA HIS A 527 6.74 -31.02 34.27
C HIS A 527 6.79 -31.25 35.78
N ILE A 528 6.15 -30.41 36.58
CA ILE A 528 6.05 -30.64 38.01
C ILE A 528 5.34 -31.96 38.28
N ARG A 529 4.23 -32.24 37.59
CA ARG A 529 3.53 -33.52 37.73
C ARG A 529 4.41 -34.71 37.37
N ALA A 530 5.11 -34.65 36.23
CA ALA A 530 6.05 -35.70 35.82
C ALA A 530 7.18 -35.89 36.84
N THR A 531 7.70 -34.79 37.39
CA THR A 531 8.78 -34.84 38.39
C THR A 531 8.28 -35.43 39.72
N VAL A 532 7.06 -35.09 40.15
CA VAL A 532 6.42 -35.65 41.35
C VAL A 532 6.14 -37.14 41.21
N GLU A 533 5.74 -37.60 40.03
CA GLU A 533 5.52 -39.02 39.76
C GLU A 533 6.83 -39.83 39.82
N GLN A 534 7.91 -39.27 39.28
CA GLN A 534 9.24 -39.90 39.22
C GLN A 534 10.03 -39.78 40.54
N SER A 535 9.75 -38.78 41.37
CA SER A 535 10.47 -38.55 42.61
C SER A 535 10.02 -39.51 43.71
N HIS A 536 11.01 -40.12 44.38
CA HIS A 536 10.78 -40.97 45.56
C HIS A 536 11.14 -40.26 46.88
N ASN A 537 11.79 -39.09 46.81
CA ASN A 537 12.21 -38.35 47.98
C ASN A 537 11.12 -37.40 48.46
N LEU A 538 10.61 -37.62 49.68
CA LEU A 538 9.55 -36.81 50.29
C LEU A 538 9.96 -35.35 50.48
N SER A 539 11.24 -35.06 50.75
CA SER A 539 11.71 -33.67 50.93
C SER A 539 11.68 -32.88 49.62
N GLN A 540 11.97 -33.55 48.49
CA GLN A 540 11.89 -32.94 47.16
C GLN A 540 10.44 -32.69 46.77
N ILE A 541 9.54 -33.64 47.06
CA ILE A 541 8.09 -33.47 46.81
C ILE A 541 7.53 -32.32 47.67
N ALA A 542 7.95 -32.22 48.94
CA ALA A 542 7.60 -31.11 49.82
C ALA A 542 8.05 -29.76 49.25
N GLN A 543 9.31 -29.66 48.78
CA GLN A 543 9.81 -28.43 48.16
C GLN A 543 9.06 -28.07 46.89
N ILE A 544 8.68 -29.05 46.09
CA ILE A 544 7.87 -28.86 44.88
C ILE A 544 6.48 -28.31 45.25
N ILE A 545 5.82 -28.84 46.29
CA ILE A 545 4.53 -28.35 46.77
C ILE A 545 4.63 -26.88 47.14
N VAL A 546 5.63 -26.50 47.93
CA VAL A 546 5.84 -25.09 48.33
C VAL A 546 6.08 -24.20 47.13
N ASN A 547 6.88 -24.64 46.16
CA ASN A 547 7.06 -23.90 44.91
C ASN A 547 5.75 -23.72 44.16
N VAL A 548 4.87 -24.74 44.09
CA VAL A 548 3.57 -24.63 43.42
C VAL A 548 2.63 -23.69 44.16
N GLU A 549 2.61 -23.70 45.50
CA GLU A 549 1.85 -22.74 46.31
C GLU A 549 2.30 -21.30 46.02
N HIS A 550 3.62 -21.05 45.94
CA HIS A 550 4.16 -19.75 45.56
C HIS A 550 3.86 -19.37 44.08
N PHE A 551 3.83 -20.35 43.16
CA PHE A 551 3.38 -20.10 41.78
C PHE A 551 1.89 -19.77 41.70
N GLN A 552 1.05 -20.37 42.55
CA GLN A 552 -0.38 -20.04 42.60
C GLN A 552 -0.60 -18.59 43.06
N LEU A 553 0.14 -18.16 44.10
CA LEU A 553 0.16 -16.76 44.53
C LEU A 553 0.69 -15.82 43.42
N ALA A 554 1.78 -16.23 42.76
CA ALA A 554 2.34 -15.47 41.65
C ALA A 554 1.34 -15.30 40.50
N CYS A 555 0.54 -16.32 40.17
CA CYS A 555 -0.51 -16.20 39.16
C CYS A 555 -1.52 -15.11 39.52
N SER A 556 -2.03 -15.07 40.76
CA SER A 556 -2.99 -14.02 41.17
C SER A 556 -2.38 -12.62 41.14
N GLU A 557 -1.13 -12.46 41.55
CA GLU A 557 -0.43 -11.16 41.51
C GLU A 557 -0.08 -10.76 40.07
N LEU A 558 0.23 -11.74 39.20
CA LEU A 558 0.48 -11.52 37.78
C LEU A 558 -0.77 -10.99 37.08
N GLU A 559 -1.96 -11.51 37.40
CA GLU A 559 -3.23 -10.99 36.85
C GLU A 559 -3.46 -9.52 37.22
N VAL A 560 -3.19 -9.15 38.47
CA VAL A 560 -3.27 -7.77 38.97
C VAL A 560 -2.21 -6.89 38.28
N TRP A 561 -0.99 -7.38 38.16
CA TRP A 561 0.10 -6.66 37.52
C TRP A 561 -0.14 -6.46 36.02
N LEU A 562 -0.66 -7.46 35.31
CA LEU A 562 -1.04 -7.34 33.90
C LEU A 562 -2.20 -6.37 33.71
N ALA A 563 -3.16 -6.33 34.65
CA ALA A 563 -4.23 -5.34 34.64
C ALA A 563 -3.70 -3.90 34.82
N ASN A 564 -2.71 -3.71 35.69
CA ASN A 564 -2.10 -2.41 35.98
C ASN A 564 -1.11 -1.95 34.88
N SER A 565 -0.45 -2.89 34.20
CA SER A 565 0.53 -2.60 33.15
C SER A 565 -0.12 -2.23 31.80
N ARG A 566 -1.45 -2.37 31.69
CA ARG A 566 -2.22 -2.00 30.50
C ARG A 566 -2.56 -0.52 30.44
N ASN A 567 -2.75 -0.02 29.22
CA ASN A 567 -3.35 1.29 29.00
C ASN A 567 -4.81 1.30 29.50
N PRO A 568 -5.28 2.39 30.14
CA PRO A 568 -6.59 2.45 30.82
C PRO A 568 -7.83 2.32 29.91
N LYS A 569 -7.67 2.10 28.60
CA LYS A 569 -8.76 2.10 27.61
C LYS A 569 -9.31 0.72 27.22
N GLY A 570 -8.80 -0.38 27.74
CA GLY A 570 -9.40 -1.67 27.40
C GLY A 570 -8.80 -2.88 28.09
N GLY A 571 -9.60 -3.49 28.96
CA GLY A 571 -9.36 -4.85 29.42
C GLY A 571 -10.12 -5.18 30.68
N GLY A 572 -11.04 -6.15 30.59
CA GLY A 572 -11.51 -6.87 31.78
C GLY A 572 -10.36 -7.67 32.41
N ARG A 573 -10.62 -8.26 33.59
CA ARG A 573 -9.64 -9.14 34.26
C ARG A 573 -9.19 -10.23 33.30
N LEU A 574 -7.88 -10.37 33.15
CA LEU A 574 -7.27 -11.51 32.49
C LEU A 574 -7.22 -12.62 33.54
N ASP A 575 -8.25 -13.44 33.62
CA ASP A 575 -8.20 -14.61 34.50
C ASP A 575 -7.36 -15.69 33.81
N LEU A 576 -6.30 -16.16 34.46
CA LEU A 576 -5.40 -17.20 33.96
C LEU A 576 -5.97 -18.58 34.29
N GLU A 577 -6.07 -19.45 33.28
CA GLU A 577 -6.49 -20.85 33.49
C GLU A 577 -5.44 -21.64 34.26
N ALA A 578 -4.17 -21.19 34.21
CA ALA A 578 -3.06 -21.79 34.93
C ALA A 578 -3.31 -21.96 36.44
N SER A 579 -4.05 -21.04 37.08
CA SER A 579 -4.34 -21.12 38.53
C SER A 579 -5.11 -22.39 38.89
N HIS A 580 -6.11 -22.76 38.08
CA HIS A 580 -6.90 -23.98 38.30
C HIS A 580 -6.08 -25.26 38.04
N HIS A 581 -5.20 -25.23 37.02
CA HIS A 581 -4.32 -26.36 36.71
C HIS A 581 -3.25 -26.59 37.80
N LEU A 582 -2.72 -25.51 38.40
CA LEU A 582 -1.79 -25.60 39.52
C LEU A 582 -2.47 -26.14 40.78
N ALA A 583 -3.71 -25.74 41.08
CA ALA A 583 -4.49 -26.30 42.18
C ALA A 583 -4.70 -27.83 42.03
N GLY A 584 -5.06 -28.28 40.82
CA GLY A 584 -5.14 -29.72 40.54
C GLY A 584 -3.77 -30.44 40.63
N THR A 585 -2.67 -29.74 40.36
CA THR A 585 -1.31 -30.29 40.51
C THR A 585 -0.91 -30.41 41.97
N LEU A 586 -1.32 -29.46 42.82
CA LEU A 586 -1.17 -29.54 44.28
C LEU A 586 -1.89 -30.75 44.85
N GLU A 587 -3.14 -30.99 44.45
CA GLU A 587 -3.91 -32.16 44.92
C GLU A 587 -3.22 -33.48 44.54
N VAL A 588 -2.69 -33.58 43.32
CA VAL A 588 -1.93 -34.76 42.87
C VAL A 588 -0.63 -34.93 43.67
N ALA A 589 0.09 -33.83 43.93
CA ALA A 589 1.32 -33.87 44.71
C ALA A 589 1.09 -34.24 46.18
N GLN A 590 0.02 -33.72 46.79
CA GLN A 590 -0.40 -34.08 48.14
C GLN A 590 -0.79 -35.57 48.21
N LYS A 591 -1.61 -36.06 47.28
CA LYS A 591 -1.96 -37.50 47.20
C LYS A 591 -0.73 -38.39 47.02
N ARG A 592 0.32 -37.91 46.34
CA ARG A 592 1.57 -38.64 46.19
C ARG A 592 2.35 -38.73 47.50
N ILE A 593 2.40 -37.66 48.30
CA ILE A 593 2.93 -37.70 49.66
C ILE A 593 2.17 -38.72 50.49
N ASP A 594 0.84 -38.64 50.49
CA ASP A 594 -0.02 -39.57 51.23
C ASP A 594 0.28 -41.02 50.82
N THR A 595 0.33 -41.31 49.51
CA THR A 595 0.63 -42.65 49.00
C THR A 595 2.03 -43.14 49.41
N ALA A 596 3.05 -42.27 49.34
CA ALA A 596 4.41 -42.62 49.73
C ALA A 596 4.51 -42.91 51.23
N LEU A 597 3.78 -42.16 52.06
CA LEU A 597 3.65 -42.43 53.50
C LEU A 597 2.87 -43.72 53.74
N PHE A 598 1.78 -43.97 53.01
CA PHE A 598 0.99 -45.20 53.15
C PHE A 598 1.81 -46.45 52.87
N VAL A 599 2.66 -46.45 51.83
CA VAL A 599 3.56 -47.58 51.54
C VAL A 599 4.51 -47.84 52.71
N LYS A 600 5.00 -46.79 53.38
CA LYS A 600 5.87 -46.93 54.56
C LYS A 600 5.11 -47.37 55.80
N LEU A 601 3.91 -46.83 56.02
CA LEU A 601 3.03 -47.26 57.09
C LEU A 601 2.62 -48.73 56.91
N ASP A 602 2.32 -49.16 55.68
CA ASP A 602 2.03 -50.55 55.37
C ASP A 602 3.25 -51.45 55.67
N GLN A 603 4.48 -51.01 55.40
CA GLN A 603 5.68 -51.75 55.81
C GLN A 603 5.78 -51.92 57.34
N PHE A 604 5.40 -50.92 58.13
CA PHE A 604 5.30 -51.06 59.59
C PHE A 604 4.16 -52.00 60.00
N LEU A 605 3.02 -51.92 59.33
CA LEU A 605 1.83 -52.71 59.63
C LEU A 605 1.95 -54.18 59.19
N ASP A 606 2.73 -54.48 58.15
CA ASP A 606 2.97 -55.85 57.67
C ASP A 606 3.98 -56.60 58.57
N LEU A 607 4.81 -55.86 59.32
CA LEU A 607 5.71 -56.41 60.34
C LEU A 607 4.99 -56.72 61.67
N LEU A 608 3.67 -56.55 61.72
CA LEU A 608 2.89 -56.76 62.94
C LEU A 608 2.58 -58.22 63.19
N GLU A 609 3.23 -58.76 64.20
CA GLU A 609 2.85 -60.04 64.81
C GLU A 609 2.04 -59.78 66.08
N TYR A 610 0.72 -59.83 65.96
CA TYR A 610 -0.19 -59.62 67.09
C TYR A 610 -0.64 -60.96 67.69
N ASP A 611 -0.48 -61.13 69.01
CA ASP A 611 -1.07 -62.28 69.71
C ASP A 611 -2.56 -62.02 69.98
N TRP A 612 -3.42 -62.65 69.17
CA TRP A 612 -4.87 -62.52 69.25
C TRP A 612 -5.52 -63.37 70.36
N THR A 613 -4.74 -64.25 71.01
CA THR A 613 -5.24 -65.18 72.05
C THR A 613 -4.47 -65.09 73.37
N PRO A 614 -4.26 -63.89 73.95
CA PRO A 614 -3.51 -63.78 75.19
C PRO A 614 -4.30 -64.37 76.36
N ALA A 615 -3.61 -65.11 77.23
CA ALA A 615 -4.19 -65.76 78.40
C ALA A 615 -4.61 -64.75 79.50
N VAL A 616 -4.00 -63.57 79.53
CA VAL A 616 -4.28 -62.49 80.49
C VAL A 616 -4.29 -61.16 79.71
N PRO A 617 -5.22 -60.22 79.97
CA PRO A 617 -5.13 -58.87 79.41
C PRO A 617 -3.86 -58.18 79.93
N LYS A 618 -3.29 -57.24 79.15
CA LYS A 618 -2.21 -56.39 79.65
C LYS A 618 -2.74 -55.66 80.91
N ARG A 619 -2.02 -55.71 82.04
CA ARG A 619 -2.44 -55.09 83.31
C ARG A 619 -2.41 -53.56 83.19
N GLU A 620 -3.28 -52.86 83.93
CA GLU A 620 -3.37 -51.38 83.96
C GLU A 620 -2.03 -50.69 84.29
N ASP A 621 -1.15 -51.32 85.07
CA ASP A 621 0.19 -50.80 85.39
C ASP A 621 1.23 -50.96 84.26
N GLN A 622 0.90 -51.70 83.19
CA GLN A 622 1.69 -51.89 81.96
C GLN A 622 0.93 -51.36 80.74
N ALA A 623 0.13 -50.31 80.92
CA ALA A 623 -0.66 -49.63 79.89
C ALA A 623 0.20 -48.83 78.90
N HIS A 624 1.25 -49.43 78.37
CA HIS A 624 1.93 -48.92 77.20
C HIS A 624 1.27 -49.56 75.98
N ALA A 625 0.84 -48.72 75.04
CA ALA A 625 0.49 -49.17 73.70
C ALA A 625 1.60 -50.07 73.15
N SER A 626 1.24 -51.02 72.29
CA SER A 626 2.20 -51.93 71.68
C SER A 626 3.37 -51.13 71.08
N SER A 627 4.61 -51.57 71.34
CA SER A 627 5.82 -50.79 71.04
C SER A 627 5.91 -50.36 69.57
N TYR A 628 5.43 -51.19 68.65
CA TYR A 628 5.36 -50.88 67.23
C TYR A 628 4.48 -49.66 66.89
N ILE A 629 3.38 -49.42 67.63
CA ILE A 629 2.50 -48.26 67.40
C ILE A 629 3.19 -47.00 67.86
N VAL A 630 3.89 -47.09 68.99
CA VAL A 630 4.71 -45.99 69.50
C VAL A 630 5.80 -45.65 68.49
N ASP A 631 6.57 -46.65 68.03
CA ASP A 631 7.63 -46.47 67.03
C ASP A 631 7.08 -45.92 65.70
N MET A 632 5.91 -46.36 65.26
CA MET A 632 5.25 -45.87 64.04
C MET A 632 4.79 -44.41 64.19
N ILE A 633 4.24 -44.02 65.34
CA ILE A 633 3.83 -42.64 65.61
C ILE A 633 5.06 -41.73 65.75
N ASP A 634 6.11 -42.19 66.42
CA ASP A 634 7.35 -41.43 66.59
C ASP A 634 8.03 -41.24 65.24
N TRP A 635 8.05 -42.28 64.39
CA TRP A 635 8.51 -42.17 63.01
C TRP A 635 7.66 -41.19 62.20
N LEU A 636 6.32 -41.27 62.27
CA LEU A 636 5.42 -40.37 61.54
C LEU A 636 5.63 -38.92 61.98
N SER A 637 5.74 -38.67 63.28
CA SER A 637 6.00 -37.34 63.85
C SER A 637 7.35 -36.81 63.40
N THR A 638 8.40 -37.64 63.49
CA THR A 638 9.75 -37.28 63.03
C THR A 638 9.76 -36.98 61.53
N MET A 639 9.05 -37.74 60.70
CA MET A 639 8.95 -37.49 59.26
C MET A 639 8.21 -36.18 58.93
N MET A 640 7.17 -35.86 59.69
CA MET A 640 6.44 -34.60 59.55
C MET A 640 7.27 -33.39 59.96
N GLU A 641 8.13 -33.56 60.98
CA GLU A 641 9.02 -32.53 61.52
C GLU A 641 10.38 -32.44 60.83
N SER A 642 10.80 -33.41 60.02
CA SER A 642 12.11 -33.40 59.35
C SER A 642 12.02 -33.38 57.82
N ALA A 643 11.25 -34.30 57.21
CA ALA A 643 11.16 -34.41 55.76
C ALA A 643 10.10 -33.48 55.17
N LEU A 644 9.05 -33.16 55.93
CA LEU A 644 7.91 -32.34 55.50
C LEU A 644 7.84 -30.98 56.22
N VAL A 645 8.97 -30.50 56.75
CA VAL A 645 9.07 -29.20 57.47
C VAL A 645 8.44 -28.06 56.67
N LEU A 646 8.70 -28.06 55.37
CA LEU A 646 8.36 -26.99 54.45
C LEU A 646 6.85 -26.91 54.15
N LEU A 647 6.06 -27.95 54.44
CA LEU A 647 4.61 -27.93 54.19
C LEU A 647 3.90 -26.92 55.10
N SER A 648 2.85 -26.29 54.54
CA SER A 648 1.90 -25.46 55.28
C SER A 648 1.20 -26.26 56.40
N PRO A 649 0.76 -25.60 57.48
CA PRO A 649 0.08 -26.27 58.60
C PRO A 649 -1.21 -26.97 58.14
N GLU A 650 -1.91 -26.40 57.16
CA GLU A 650 -3.11 -26.98 56.55
C GLU A 650 -2.79 -28.27 55.79
N ALA A 651 -1.73 -28.28 54.97
CA ALA A 651 -1.30 -29.47 54.24
C ALA A 651 -0.83 -30.58 55.20
N LYS A 652 -0.10 -30.22 56.27
CA LYS A 652 0.30 -31.17 57.32
C LYS A 652 -0.92 -31.80 58.01
N ALA A 653 -1.92 -31.00 58.38
CA ALA A 653 -3.15 -31.49 59.00
C ALA A 653 -3.91 -32.45 58.07
N ALA A 654 -3.99 -32.14 56.78
CA ALA A 654 -4.60 -33.02 55.78
C ALA A 654 -3.86 -34.36 55.67
N THR A 655 -2.53 -34.33 55.54
CA THR A 655 -1.72 -35.55 55.45
C THR A 655 -1.79 -36.40 56.73
N PHE A 656 -1.79 -35.79 57.93
CA PHE A 656 -2.03 -36.50 59.19
C PHE A 656 -3.39 -37.21 59.18
N THR A 657 -4.44 -36.52 58.76
CA THR A 657 -5.80 -37.08 58.68
C THR A 657 -5.86 -38.26 57.72
N SER A 658 -5.27 -38.13 56.53
CA SER A 658 -5.11 -39.21 55.55
C SER A 658 -4.36 -40.41 56.12
N CYS A 659 -3.23 -40.18 56.82
CA CYS A 659 -2.43 -41.24 57.44
C CYS A 659 -3.21 -41.99 58.53
N PHE A 660 -3.87 -41.29 59.44
CA PHE A 660 -4.68 -41.94 60.47
C PHE A 660 -5.87 -42.69 59.88
N MET A 661 -6.49 -42.18 58.82
CA MET A 661 -7.57 -42.89 58.12
C MET A 661 -7.08 -44.18 57.48
N HIS A 662 -5.89 -44.16 56.86
CA HIS A 662 -5.27 -45.36 56.31
C HIS A 662 -4.91 -46.36 57.41
N ILE A 663 -4.29 -45.91 58.50
CA ILE A 663 -3.93 -46.74 59.66
C ILE A 663 -5.18 -47.40 60.26
N THR A 664 -6.25 -46.65 60.55
CA THR A 664 -7.47 -47.20 61.16
C THR A 664 -8.18 -48.17 60.23
N SER A 665 -8.22 -47.87 58.92
CA SER A 665 -8.71 -48.76 57.87
C SER A 665 -7.93 -50.07 57.82
N ARG A 666 -6.60 -50.01 57.79
CA ARG A 666 -5.73 -51.19 57.71
C ARG A 666 -5.77 -52.01 58.99
N LEU A 667 -5.71 -51.39 60.16
CA LEU A 667 -5.84 -52.09 61.44
C LEU A 667 -7.18 -52.83 61.56
N LEU A 668 -8.27 -52.25 61.07
CA LEU A 668 -9.57 -52.90 61.09
C LEU A 668 -9.70 -54.01 60.02
N ASN A 669 -9.33 -53.71 58.77
CA ASN A 669 -9.62 -54.60 57.63
C ASN A 669 -8.54 -55.65 57.39
N ALA A 670 -7.27 -55.28 57.51
CA ALA A 670 -6.12 -56.14 57.20
C ALA A 670 -5.54 -56.81 58.45
N VAL A 671 -5.65 -56.21 59.64
CA VAL A 671 -5.10 -56.79 60.87
C VAL A 671 -6.18 -57.54 61.66
N LEU A 672 -7.36 -56.95 61.90
CA LEU A 672 -8.41 -57.63 62.69
C LEU A 672 -9.32 -58.56 61.85
N LEU A 673 -9.65 -58.20 60.61
CA LEU A 673 -10.63 -58.90 59.77
C LEU A 673 -10.01 -59.87 58.75
N ASP A 674 -8.69 -60.10 58.80
CA ASP A 674 -8.01 -60.97 57.84
C ASP A 674 -8.48 -62.43 57.90
N ARG A 675 -8.40 -63.16 56.79
CA ARG A 675 -8.80 -64.57 56.70
C ARG A 675 -7.83 -65.50 57.43
N ASP A 676 -6.60 -65.08 57.63
CA ASP A 676 -5.55 -65.90 58.25
C ASP A 676 -5.71 -65.99 59.78
N ILE A 677 -6.34 -64.98 60.39
CA ILE A 677 -6.67 -64.99 61.82
C ILE A 677 -8.02 -65.67 62.03
N ARG A 678 -7.96 -66.95 62.43
CA ARG A 678 -9.14 -67.79 62.65
C ARG A 678 -9.79 -67.57 64.03
N MET A 679 -9.01 -67.20 65.04
CA MET A 679 -9.47 -67.13 66.43
C MET A 679 -9.02 -65.84 67.11
N VAL A 680 -9.92 -65.21 67.86
CA VAL A 680 -9.66 -63.99 68.65
C VAL A 680 -10.25 -64.19 70.04
N ASN A 681 -9.58 -63.71 71.09
CA ASN A 681 -10.10 -63.65 72.46
C ASN A 681 -10.51 -62.21 72.84
N VAL A 682 -11.45 -62.05 73.78
CA VAL A 682 -11.86 -60.77 74.38
C VAL A 682 -10.65 -60.01 74.95
N ASN A 683 -9.70 -60.71 75.58
CA ASN A 683 -8.46 -60.08 76.08
C ASN A 683 -7.59 -59.48 74.95
N GLY A 684 -7.56 -60.12 73.78
CA GLY A 684 -6.85 -59.61 72.60
C GLY A 684 -7.52 -58.36 72.01
N LEU A 685 -8.86 -58.31 72.05
CA LEU A 685 -9.65 -57.14 71.64
C LEU A 685 -9.48 -55.95 72.60
N ILE A 686 -9.38 -56.21 73.92
CA ILE A 686 -9.10 -55.15 74.92
C ILE A 686 -7.71 -54.54 74.68
N ASN A 687 -6.70 -55.38 74.45
CA ASN A 687 -5.35 -54.90 74.10
C ASN A 687 -5.37 -54.06 72.80
N PHE A 688 -6.20 -54.45 71.82
CA PHE A 688 -6.34 -53.73 70.56
C PHE A 688 -7.10 -52.40 70.76
N GLU A 689 -8.07 -52.36 71.67
CA GLU A 689 -8.75 -51.12 72.05
C GLU A 689 -7.80 -50.14 72.75
N LEU A 690 -6.88 -50.62 73.60
CA LEU A 690 -5.84 -49.78 74.21
C LEU A 690 -4.95 -49.12 73.15
N ASP A 691 -4.53 -49.91 72.16
CA ASP A 691 -3.72 -49.47 71.02
C ASP A 691 -4.43 -48.42 70.15
N ILE A 692 -5.73 -48.61 69.86
CA ILE A 692 -6.56 -47.63 69.14
C ILE A 692 -6.83 -46.37 70.00
N THR A 693 -6.96 -46.52 71.32
CA THR A 693 -7.16 -45.41 72.24
C THR A 693 -5.91 -44.53 72.33
N TYR A 694 -4.72 -45.14 72.32
CA TYR A 694 -3.45 -44.42 72.25
C TYR A 694 -3.32 -43.60 70.96
N LEU A 695 -3.61 -44.22 69.80
CA LEU A 695 -3.63 -43.50 68.51
C LEU A 695 -4.63 -42.33 68.51
N TYR A 696 -5.80 -42.51 69.12
CA TYR A 696 -6.81 -41.46 69.24
C TYR A 696 -6.37 -40.31 70.17
N GLN A 697 -5.75 -40.62 71.31
CA GLN A 697 -5.20 -39.60 72.22
C GLN A 697 -4.09 -38.79 71.55
N PHE A 698 -3.21 -39.46 70.80
CA PHE A 698 -2.18 -38.79 70.01
C PHE A 698 -2.79 -37.90 68.92
N ALA A 699 -3.74 -38.40 68.12
CA ALA A 699 -4.42 -37.59 67.11
C ALA A 699 -5.14 -36.37 67.70
N LYS A 700 -5.71 -36.49 68.90
CA LYS A 700 -6.35 -35.38 69.63
C LYS A 700 -5.33 -34.33 70.11
N SER A 701 -4.10 -34.74 70.42
CA SER A 701 -3.02 -33.82 70.81
C SER A 701 -2.57 -32.90 69.67
N LEU A 702 -2.82 -33.29 68.42
CA LEU A 702 -2.48 -32.50 67.23
C LEU A 702 -3.47 -31.35 66.94
N HIS A 703 -4.59 -31.28 67.68
CA HIS A 703 -5.62 -30.23 67.52
C HIS A 703 -6.20 -30.10 66.09
N ILE A 704 -6.32 -31.21 65.36
CA ILE A 704 -6.86 -31.23 63.99
C ILE A 704 -8.38 -31.49 64.02
N ASP A 705 -9.14 -30.65 63.32
CA ASP A 705 -10.60 -30.77 63.21
C ASP A 705 -11.02 -32.03 62.42
N GLY A 706 -12.06 -32.73 62.88
CA GLY A 706 -12.63 -33.89 62.18
C GLY A 706 -12.00 -35.26 62.47
N MET A 707 -10.94 -35.31 63.30
CA MET A 707 -10.27 -36.56 63.69
C MET A 707 -11.19 -37.57 64.41
N ASP A 708 -12.22 -37.11 65.12
CA ASP A 708 -13.18 -37.97 65.82
C ASP A 708 -13.93 -38.91 64.85
N GLY A 709 -14.19 -38.44 63.62
CA GLY A 709 -14.84 -39.23 62.58
C GLY A 709 -13.95 -40.32 61.98
N VAL A 710 -12.64 -40.13 61.99
CA VAL A 710 -11.65 -41.06 61.41
C VAL A 710 -11.52 -42.34 62.24
N PHE A 711 -11.49 -42.20 63.57
CA PHE A 711 -11.42 -43.33 64.50
C PHE A 711 -12.79 -43.93 64.84
N GLY A 712 -13.88 -43.22 64.53
CA GLY A 712 -15.22 -43.61 64.95
C GLY A 712 -15.66 -44.95 64.38
N GLN A 713 -15.31 -45.32 63.15
CA GLN A 713 -15.64 -46.66 62.61
C GLN A 713 -15.00 -47.79 63.43
N VAL A 714 -13.70 -47.69 63.76
CA VAL A 714 -12.98 -48.73 64.50
C VAL A 714 -13.46 -48.78 65.95
N ARG A 715 -13.53 -47.62 66.61
CA ARG A 715 -13.95 -47.52 68.02
C ARG A 715 -15.38 -47.95 68.24
N GLN A 716 -16.32 -47.57 67.36
CA GLN A 716 -17.72 -47.99 67.48
C GLN A 716 -17.88 -49.49 67.18
N THR A 717 -17.12 -50.05 66.23
CA THR A 717 -17.14 -51.49 65.95
C THR A 717 -16.61 -52.31 67.12
N LEU A 718 -15.53 -51.85 67.78
CA LEU A 718 -15.00 -52.49 68.99
C LEU A 718 -15.92 -52.31 70.20
N ALA A 719 -16.46 -51.11 70.41
CA ALA A 719 -17.37 -50.81 71.51
C ALA A 719 -18.60 -51.71 71.47
N VAL A 720 -19.22 -51.91 70.29
CA VAL A 720 -20.38 -52.81 70.14
C VAL A 720 -20.07 -54.24 70.62
N VAL A 721 -18.84 -54.73 70.42
CA VAL A 721 -18.43 -56.09 70.78
C VAL A 721 -18.02 -56.19 72.26
N LEU A 722 -17.31 -55.18 72.77
CA LEU A 722 -16.73 -55.15 74.12
C LEU A 722 -17.73 -54.74 75.21
N SER A 723 -18.70 -53.85 74.92
CA SER A 723 -19.69 -53.39 75.92
C SER A 723 -20.95 -54.25 76.03
N GLU A 724 -20.93 -55.50 75.52
CA GLU A 724 -22.06 -56.46 75.46
C GLU A 724 -23.40 -55.90 74.89
N SER A 725 -23.37 -54.76 74.19
CA SER A 725 -24.57 -54.07 73.67
C SER A 725 -25.01 -54.58 72.29
N ILE A 726 -24.64 -55.81 71.94
CA ILE A 726 -24.88 -56.39 70.60
C ILE A 726 -26.38 -56.56 70.36
N SER A 727 -27.16 -56.89 71.39
CA SER A 727 -28.62 -56.96 71.31
C SER A 727 -29.25 -55.58 71.05
N GLU A 728 -28.74 -54.51 71.66
CA GLU A 728 -29.23 -53.14 71.42
C GLU A 728 -28.94 -52.67 70.00
N TYR A 729 -27.73 -52.96 69.50
CA TYR A 729 -27.31 -52.65 68.13
C TYR A 729 -28.09 -53.46 67.08
N ALA A 730 -28.42 -54.72 67.39
CA ALA A 730 -29.10 -55.60 66.45
C ALA A 730 -30.61 -55.31 66.34
N LEU A 731 -31.27 -55.00 67.46
CA LEU A 731 -32.73 -54.89 67.55
C LEU A 731 -33.27 -53.47 67.35
N SER A 732 -32.49 -52.42 67.66
CA SER A 732 -32.98 -51.03 67.63
C SER A 732 -32.32 -50.18 66.51
N PRO A 733 -33.09 -49.74 65.49
CA PRO A 733 -32.60 -48.81 64.48
C PRO A 733 -32.16 -47.45 65.04
N LEU A 734 -32.77 -47.02 66.16
CA LEU A 734 -32.44 -45.76 66.84
C LEU A 734 -31.04 -45.81 67.48
N ALA A 735 -30.66 -46.90 68.16
CA ALA A 735 -29.30 -47.00 68.72
C ALA A 735 -28.24 -47.13 67.63
N ARG A 736 -28.57 -47.75 66.48
CA ARG A 736 -27.67 -47.80 65.32
C ARG A 736 -27.42 -46.41 64.74
N ASN A 737 -28.45 -45.57 64.63
CA ASN A 737 -28.30 -44.23 64.06
C ASN A 737 -27.76 -43.19 65.06
N GLN A 738 -28.04 -43.32 66.37
CA GLN A 738 -27.64 -42.34 67.39
C GLN A 738 -26.36 -42.72 68.15
N LYS A 739 -26.18 -43.99 68.53
CA LYS A 739 -25.03 -44.43 69.35
C LYS A 739 -23.88 -45.02 68.52
N PHE A 740 -24.18 -45.72 67.42
CA PHE A 740 -23.17 -46.41 66.61
C PHE A 740 -23.32 -46.18 65.09
N PRO A 741 -23.34 -44.92 64.61
CA PRO A 741 -23.64 -44.58 63.22
C PRO A 741 -22.60 -45.07 62.20
N GLN A 742 -21.35 -45.30 62.61
CA GLN A 742 -20.23 -45.65 61.74
C GLN A 742 -19.83 -47.14 61.82
N ALA A 743 -20.45 -47.92 62.72
CA ALA A 743 -20.20 -49.35 62.85
C ALA A 743 -20.92 -50.13 61.73
N GLN A 744 -20.18 -50.94 60.97
CA GLN A 744 -20.72 -51.75 59.88
C GLN A 744 -21.14 -53.15 60.37
N PRO A 745 -22.38 -53.60 60.11
CA PRO A 745 -22.87 -54.91 60.57
C PRO A 745 -22.04 -56.09 60.05
N THR A 746 -21.49 -55.99 58.83
CA THR A 746 -20.62 -57.00 58.21
C THR A 746 -19.32 -57.21 58.97
N LYS A 747 -18.68 -56.11 59.39
CA LYS A 747 -17.42 -56.13 60.16
C LYS A 747 -17.65 -56.66 61.58
N VAL A 748 -18.74 -56.25 62.23
CA VAL A 748 -19.14 -56.75 63.56
C VAL A 748 -19.40 -58.27 63.52
N ALA A 749 -20.13 -58.75 62.51
CA ALA A 749 -20.41 -60.18 62.36
C ALA A 749 -19.14 -61.03 62.16
N SER A 750 -18.17 -60.53 61.39
CA SER A 750 -16.91 -61.23 61.16
C SER A 750 -16.04 -61.34 62.43
N ILE A 751 -16.03 -60.32 63.29
CA ILE A 751 -15.34 -60.37 64.59
C ILE A 751 -16.03 -61.38 65.52
N LEU A 752 -17.37 -61.40 65.54
CA LEU A 752 -18.13 -62.38 66.33
C LEU A 752 -17.89 -63.82 65.85
N ASP A 753 -17.72 -64.04 64.55
CA ASP A 753 -17.37 -65.36 63.99
C ASP A 753 -16.02 -65.87 64.50
N LYS A 754 -15.02 -64.99 64.61
CA LYS A 754 -13.70 -65.33 65.15
C LYS A 754 -13.73 -65.59 66.66
N LEU A 755 -14.54 -64.84 67.40
CA LEU A 755 -14.78 -65.07 68.84
C LEU A 755 -15.46 -66.43 69.08
N VAL A 756 -16.46 -66.81 68.26
CA VAL A 756 -17.14 -68.11 68.36
C VAL A 756 -16.15 -69.25 68.13
N GLN A 757 -15.26 -69.15 67.14
CA GLN A 757 -14.24 -70.17 66.87
C GLN A 757 -13.27 -70.37 68.04
N TYR A 758 -12.90 -69.30 68.74
CA TYR A 758 -12.06 -69.37 69.95
C TYR A 758 -12.79 -70.04 71.13
N TYR A 759 -14.03 -69.65 71.44
CA TYR A 759 -14.78 -70.26 72.54
C TYR A 759 -15.17 -71.72 72.28
N THR A 760 -15.23 -72.14 71.01
CA THR A 760 -15.49 -73.54 70.63
C THR A 760 -14.27 -74.45 70.85
N THR A 761 -13.05 -73.88 70.83
CA THR A 761 -11.80 -74.64 71.03
C THR A 761 -11.32 -74.66 72.49
N GLN A 762 -11.88 -73.82 73.37
CA GLN A 762 -11.55 -73.74 74.79
C GLN A 762 -12.37 -74.75 75.66
N PRO A 763 -11.74 -75.54 76.55
CA PRO A 763 -12.46 -76.44 77.45
C PRO A 763 -13.28 -75.65 78.49
N GLY A 764 -14.61 -75.76 78.43
CA GLY A 764 -15.56 -75.04 79.30
C GLY A 764 -16.22 -73.80 78.68
N GLY A 765 -15.90 -73.47 77.41
CA GLY A 765 -16.42 -72.28 76.72
C GLY A 765 -17.78 -72.45 75.99
N THR A 766 -18.47 -73.57 76.14
CA THR A 766 -19.66 -73.93 75.34
C THR A 766 -20.84 -72.97 75.52
N GLU A 767 -21.08 -72.48 76.74
CA GLU A 767 -22.14 -71.50 77.01
C GLU A 767 -21.83 -70.14 76.36
N ALA A 768 -20.59 -69.66 76.49
CA ALA A 768 -20.13 -68.41 75.90
C ALA A 768 -20.15 -68.48 74.36
N ALA A 769 -19.73 -69.61 73.77
CA ALA A 769 -19.83 -69.85 72.33
C ALA A 769 -21.28 -69.80 71.85
N SER A 770 -22.22 -70.39 72.59
CA SER A 770 -23.65 -70.39 72.25
C SER A 770 -24.30 -69.00 72.36
N LYS A 771 -23.84 -68.15 73.30
CA LYS A 771 -24.27 -66.75 73.45
C LYS A 771 -23.78 -65.93 72.25
N ARG A 772 -22.49 -66.01 71.92
CA ARG A 772 -21.88 -65.27 70.80
C ARG A 772 -22.41 -65.73 69.42
N LEU A 773 -22.75 -67.01 69.27
CA LEU A 773 -23.37 -67.53 68.05
C LEU A 773 -24.78 -66.95 67.81
N ARG A 774 -25.60 -66.85 68.88
CA ARG A 774 -26.92 -66.20 68.82
C ARG A 774 -26.82 -64.72 68.48
N GLU A 775 -25.89 -64.01 69.10
CA GLU A 775 -25.60 -62.60 68.80
C GLU A 775 -25.17 -62.40 67.34
N ARG A 776 -24.31 -63.28 66.81
CA ARG A 776 -23.90 -63.27 65.39
C ARG A 776 -25.09 -63.52 64.45
N GLU A 777 -25.98 -64.45 64.75
CA GLU A 777 -27.19 -64.68 63.94
C GLU A 777 -28.12 -63.45 63.93
N MET A 778 -28.23 -62.73 65.04
CA MET A 778 -29.00 -61.49 65.11
C MET A 778 -28.39 -60.40 64.22
N VAL A 779 -27.07 -60.26 64.22
CA VAL A 779 -26.36 -59.29 63.36
C VAL A 779 -26.42 -59.73 61.89
N ALA A 780 -26.33 -61.02 61.59
CA ALA A 780 -26.40 -61.56 60.22
C ALA A 780 -27.77 -61.31 59.55
N ARG A 781 -28.86 -61.26 60.32
CA ARG A 781 -30.20 -60.89 59.82
C ARG A 781 -30.27 -59.44 59.31
N LEU A 782 -29.37 -58.57 59.75
CA LEU A 782 -29.28 -57.18 59.29
C LEU A 782 -28.46 -57.01 58.02
N ILE A 783 -27.62 -57.99 57.67
CA ILE A 783 -26.81 -58.00 56.44
C ILE A 783 -27.64 -58.49 55.26
N ARG A 784 -28.66 -59.33 55.52
CA ARG A 784 -29.56 -59.90 54.50
C ARG A 784 -30.77 -59.03 54.17
N ARG A 785 -31.00 -57.96 54.94
CA ARG A 785 -31.97 -56.89 54.65
C ARG A 785 -31.21 -55.74 54.02
#